data_AF-A0A6G1RY49-F1
#
_entry.id   AF-A0A6G1RY49-F1
#
_cell.length_a   1.000
_cell.length_b   1.000
_cell.length_c   1.000
_cell.angle_alpha   90.00
_cell.angle_beta   90.00
_cell.angle_gamma   90.00
#
_symmetry.space_group_name_H-M   'P 1'
#
loop_
_entity.id
_entity.type
_entity.pdbx_description
1 polymer ?
#
loop_
_entity_poly.entity_id
_entity_poly.type
_entity_poly.pdbx_seq_one_letter_code
_entity_poly.pdbx_strand_id
1 'polypeptide(L)'
;IENENIVVMETKLKILEILQFILNVRLDYRISYLLSVFKKEFVEVYPMQDSAADGTAPAFDSTTAAMNLDRIGEHAEAMFGVGKTSSMLEVDDEGGRMFLRVLIHLTMHDYPPLISGSLQLLFKHFSQRQEVLHTFKQVQLLISAQDVENYKVIKSELDKLRTMVEKSELWVDKKGSSKGDSTVEGNKKEKKEHAADEEVTAPGEKSSENYQIVKGILERLNKMCGVGEQVRKKQQRLLKNMDAHKVMLDLLQIPYEKGDAKMLEILKFTHQFLQKFCAGNQENQALLHKHLNLFLTPGLLEAETMQHIFLNNYQLCSEINETVPQHFIHCVATHGRHVQYLDFLHTIIKAEGKYVKKCQDMIMTELTNAGDDVVVFYNDKASLSTLLEMMTAARDGVEENSPLMYHISLVDLLAACAEGKNVYTEIKCTSLLPLEDVVRVVTHEDCITEVKMAYVNFVNHCYVDTEVEMKEIYTSNHIWTLFENFTLDMARMCKKREKRLPDPTLEKYVLTVVLDTINAFFSSPFSENSTSLQTHQTIVVQLLQSTMRLLECPWLQQQHKSSVEACIRTLAMVAKSRSIALPMDLDAHVSSLLNSSSTNTVQRNTSSYKTATRTFPRVSTTPNQWDYKNIIEKLQDIINALEDRLKPLVEAELSVLVDVLHRPELLFMEGTEAFQRCESGGFLSKLVQHTKDLMETEEKLCIKVLRTLQQMLVKRNKYGERG
;
A
#
# COMPACT_ATOMS: atom_id res chain seq x y z
N ILE A 1 -4.13 58.21 -23.93
CA ILE A 1 -2.72 57.87 -23.64
C ILE A 1 -2.58 56.84 -22.51
N GLU A 2 -2.84 57.12 -21.23
CA GLU A 2 -2.69 56.10 -20.16
C GLU A 2 -3.68 54.93 -20.29
N ASN A 3 -4.97 55.19 -20.54
CA ASN A 3 -5.95 54.12 -20.79
C ASN A 3 -5.68 53.33 -22.08
N GLU A 4 -5.19 53.99 -23.14
CA GLU A 4 -4.82 53.31 -24.39
C GLU A 4 -3.60 52.41 -24.21
N ASN A 5 -2.62 52.85 -23.40
CA ASN A 5 -1.45 52.05 -23.06
C ASN A 5 -1.83 50.81 -22.25
N ILE A 6 -2.77 50.92 -21.30
CA ILE A 6 -3.27 49.76 -20.53
C ILE A 6 -3.98 48.76 -21.46
N VAL A 7 -4.85 49.24 -22.35
CA VAL A 7 -5.56 48.38 -23.32
C VAL A 7 -4.59 47.64 -24.26
N VAL A 8 -3.51 48.31 -24.69
CA VAL A 8 -2.46 47.67 -25.49
C VAL A 8 -1.73 46.58 -24.70
N MET A 9 -1.43 46.81 -23.42
CA MET A 9 -0.78 45.79 -22.58
C MET A 9 -1.69 44.59 -22.28
N GLU A 10 -2.97 44.81 -22.00
CA GLU A 10 -3.95 43.73 -21.84
C GLU A 10 -4.14 42.93 -23.12
N THR A 11 -4.15 43.60 -24.29
CA THR A 11 -4.25 42.93 -25.58
C THR A 11 -3.03 42.04 -25.83
N LYS A 12 -1.83 42.54 -25.53
CA LYS A 12 -0.59 41.74 -25.61
C LYS A 12 -0.64 40.54 -24.66
N LEU A 13 -1.22 40.68 -23.47
CA LEU A 13 -1.34 39.57 -22.52
C LEU A 13 -2.27 38.47 -23.07
N LYS A 14 -3.41 38.84 -23.65
CA LYS A 14 -4.30 37.88 -24.34
C LYS A 14 -3.58 37.17 -25.50
N ILE A 15 -2.71 37.85 -26.23
CA ILE A 15 -1.88 37.21 -27.28
C ILE A 15 -0.94 36.17 -26.66
N LEU A 16 -0.34 36.44 -25.50
CA LEU A 16 0.49 35.45 -24.79
C LEU A 16 -0.34 34.23 -24.34
N GLU A 17 -1.56 34.43 -23.87
CA GLU A 17 -2.48 33.33 -23.52
C GLU A 17 -2.81 32.45 -24.74
N ILE A 18 -3.05 33.05 -25.91
CA ILE A 18 -3.26 32.33 -27.17
C ILE A 18 -2.01 31.54 -27.55
N LEU A 19 -0.82 32.14 -27.47
CA LEU A 19 0.45 31.45 -27.72
C LEU A 19 0.66 30.28 -26.76
N GLN A 20 0.33 30.46 -25.48
CA GLN A 20 0.40 29.40 -24.46
C GLN A 20 -0.52 28.23 -24.82
N PHE A 21 -1.74 28.51 -25.28
CA PHE A 21 -2.68 27.49 -25.77
C PHE A 21 -2.11 26.74 -26.98
N ILE A 22 -1.56 27.45 -27.98
CA ILE A 22 -0.93 26.83 -29.16
C ILE A 22 0.21 25.89 -28.74
N LEU A 23 1.08 26.32 -27.80
CA LEU A 23 2.16 25.49 -27.30
C LEU A 23 1.65 24.24 -26.56
N ASN A 24 0.53 24.33 -25.84
CA ASN A 24 -0.10 23.18 -25.19
C ASN A 24 -0.67 22.18 -26.22
N VAL A 25 -1.35 22.67 -27.26
CA VAL A 25 -1.87 21.80 -28.34
C VAL A 25 -0.73 21.13 -29.09
N ARG A 26 0.38 21.86 -29.32
CA ARG A 26 1.59 21.30 -29.93
C ARG A 26 2.21 20.20 -29.06
N LEU A 27 2.23 20.40 -27.74
CA LEU A 27 2.67 19.38 -26.79
C LEU A 27 1.80 18.12 -26.89
N ASP A 28 0.47 18.27 -26.91
CA ASP A 28 -0.48 17.16 -27.05
C ASP A 28 -0.30 16.39 -28.37
N TYR A 29 -0.06 17.11 -29.47
CA TYR A 29 0.28 16.48 -30.75
C TYR A 29 1.56 15.64 -30.65
N ARG A 30 2.61 16.15 -30.02
CA ARG A 30 3.88 15.43 -29.84
C ARG A 30 3.71 14.16 -29.01
N ILE A 31 2.92 14.23 -27.94
CA ILE A 31 2.55 13.07 -27.12
C ILE A 31 1.76 12.05 -27.94
N SER A 32 0.75 12.49 -28.69
CA SER A 32 -0.05 11.63 -29.56
C SER A 32 0.77 10.96 -30.67
N TYR A 33 1.75 11.68 -31.21
CA TYR A 33 2.70 11.14 -32.19
C TYR A 33 3.58 10.05 -31.56
N LEU A 34 4.15 10.28 -30.37
CA LEU A 34 4.92 9.26 -29.63
C LEU A 34 4.09 8.00 -29.37
N LEU A 35 2.84 8.17 -28.94
CA LEU A 35 1.93 7.05 -28.72
C LEU A 35 1.61 6.28 -30.01
N SER A 36 1.52 6.98 -31.14
CA SER A 36 1.30 6.37 -32.45
C SER A 36 2.51 5.57 -32.92
N VAL A 37 3.73 6.12 -32.75
CA VAL A 37 4.99 5.42 -33.02
C VAL A 37 5.12 4.20 -32.11
N PHE A 38 4.85 4.35 -30.81
CA PHE A 38 4.81 3.24 -29.86
C PHE A 38 3.86 2.14 -30.30
N LYS A 39 2.61 2.48 -30.63
CA LYS A 39 1.61 1.51 -31.08
C LYS A 39 2.06 0.79 -32.36
N LYS A 40 2.67 1.49 -33.31
CA LYS A 40 3.18 0.91 -34.55
C LYS A 40 4.28 -0.12 -34.27
N GLU A 41 5.29 0.25 -33.49
CA GLU A 41 6.38 -0.66 -33.09
C GLU A 41 5.84 -1.85 -32.28
N PHE A 42 4.91 -1.59 -31.37
CA PHE A 42 4.30 -2.64 -30.55
C PHE A 42 3.55 -3.67 -31.40
N VAL A 43 2.77 -3.23 -32.40
CA VAL A 43 2.03 -4.13 -33.31
C VAL A 43 2.96 -4.84 -34.31
N GLU A 44 4.03 -4.19 -34.78
CA GLU A 44 5.03 -4.82 -35.65
C GLU A 44 5.76 -5.97 -34.93
N VAL A 45 6.03 -5.82 -33.63
CA VAL A 45 6.71 -6.82 -32.78
C VAL A 45 5.75 -7.87 -32.22
N TYR A 46 4.51 -7.47 -31.90
CA TYR A 46 3.44 -8.31 -31.37
C TYR A 46 2.18 -8.15 -32.23
N PRO A 47 2.11 -8.78 -33.42
CA PRO A 47 0.92 -8.71 -34.26
C PRO A 47 -0.27 -9.32 -33.51
N MET A 48 -1.28 -8.51 -33.22
CA MET A 48 -2.52 -9.01 -32.64
C MET A 48 -3.14 -9.98 -33.65
N GLN A 49 -3.38 -11.22 -33.20
CA GLN A 49 -4.05 -12.22 -34.00
C GLN A 49 -5.51 -11.79 -34.15
N ASP A 50 -5.81 -11.04 -35.21
CA ASP A 50 -7.19 -10.75 -35.59
C ASP A 50 -7.92 -12.09 -35.67
N SER A 51 -8.99 -12.20 -34.89
CA SER A 51 -9.84 -13.39 -34.84
C SER A 51 -10.66 -13.47 -36.13
N ALA A 52 -10.00 -13.74 -37.25
CA ALA A 52 -10.61 -14.08 -38.53
C ALA A 52 -9.61 -14.86 -39.40
N ALA A 53 -9.89 -16.16 -39.52
CA ALA A 53 -9.47 -17.08 -40.58
C ALA A 53 -8.04 -17.71 -40.53
N ASP A 54 -8.08 -19.04 -40.68
CA ASP A 54 -7.06 -20.04 -41.00
C ASP A 54 -5.93 -20.36 -40.00
N GLY A 55 -6.16 -21.46 -39.27
CA GLY A 55 -5.26 -22.12 -38.33
C GLY A 55 -4.12 -22.91 -38.98
N THR A 56 -3.29 -22.27 -39.79
CA THR A 56 -1.98 -22.82 -40.18
C THR A 56 -0.95 -21.70 -40.36
N ALA A 57 -0.39 -21.23 -39.24
CA ALA A 57 0.89 -20.51 -39.21
C ALA A 57 1.67 -20.93 -37.96
N PRO A 58 3.01 -21.08 -38.03
CA PRO A 58 3.81 -21.74 -37.00
C PRO A 58 3.84 -20.90 -35.72
N ALA A 59 3.92 -21.59 -34.57
CA ALA A 59 4.17 -20.97 -33.27
C ALA A 59 5.42 -20.09 -33.34
N PHE A 60 5.23 -18.77 -33.26
CA PHE A 60 6.32 -17.80 -33.30
C PHE A 60 6.96 -17.69 -31.91
N ASP A 61 8.28 -17.82 -31.85
CA ASP A 61 9.06 -17.86 -30.62
C ASP A 61 9.20 -16.42 -30.06
N SER A 62 8.31 -16.05 -29.14
CA SER A 62 8.23 -14.72 -28.50
C SER A 62 9.44 -14.36 -27.61
N THR A 63 10.51 -15.17 -27.61
CA THR A 63 11.67 -15.02 -26.72
C THR A 63 12.76 -14.09 -27.26
N THR A 64 12.69 -13.65 -28.53
CA THR A 64 13.74 -12.80 -29.17
C THR A 64 13.23 -11.48 -29.78
N ALA A 65 11.93 -11.19 -29.70
CA ALA A 65 11.34 -9.97 -30.26
C ALA A 65 11.47 -8.78 -29.28
N ALA A 66 12.52 -7.98 -29.43
CA ALA A 66 12.72 -6.74 -28.67
C ALA A 66 12.23 -5.52 -29.47
N MET A 67 11.52 -4.59 -28.83
CA MET A 67 11.13 -3.32 -29.47
C MET A 67 12.37 -2.52 -29.88
N ASN A 68 12.32 -1.89 -31.06
CA ASN A 68 13.43 -1.10 -31.56
C ASN A 68 13.45 0.29 -30.89
N LEU A 69 14.04 0.35 -29.68
CA LEU A 69 14.17 1.56 -28.89
C LEU A 69 14.95 2.67 -29.61
N ASP A 70 15.89 2.31 -30.50
CA ASP A 70 16.67 3.28 -31.26
C ASP A 70 15.82 4.02 -32.29
N ARG A 71 14.95 3.30 -33.02
CA ARG A 71 14.00 3.88 -33.97
C ARG A 71 12.99 4.79 -33.29
N ILE A 72 12.48 4.39 -32.11
CA ILE A 72 11.59 5.24 -31.31
C ILE A 72 12.31 6.51 -30.87
N GLY A 73 13.57 6.39 -30.43
CA GLY A 73 14.40 7.54 -30.03
C GLY A 73 14.68 8.50 -31.19
N GLU A 74 14.96 8.01 -32.39
CA GLU A 74 15.15 8.85 -33.59
C GLU A 74 13.86 9.59 -33.97
N HIS A 75 12.71 8.91 -33.96
CA HIS A 75 11.41 9.54 -34.18
C HIS A 75 11.06 10.55 -33.08
N ALA A 76 11.45 10.27 -31.84
CA ALA A 76 11.27 11.17 -30.71
C ALA A 76 12.15 12.42 -30.81
N GLU A 77 13.37 12.32 -31.35
CA GLU A 77 14.22 13.50 -31.59
C GLU A 77 13.73 14.31 -32.81
N ALA A 78 13.27 13.63 -33.86
CA ALA A 78 12.81 14.25 -35.10
C ALA A 78 11.63 15.23 -34.91
N MET A 79 10.77 15.04 -33.90
CA MET A 79 9.66 15.98 -33.63
C MET A 79 10.12 17.34 -33.07
N PHE A 80 11.37 17.44 -32.63
CA PHE A 80 11.99 18.67 -32.12
C PHE A 80 13.03 19.24 -33.08
N GLY A 81 13.35 18.54 -34.18
CA GLY A 81 14.40 18.93 -35.11
C GLY A 81 14.06 20.19 -35.90
N VAL A 82 15.04 21.10 -35.99
CA VAL A 82 15.02 22.29 -36.86
C VAL A 82 15.77 21.92 -38.14
N GLY A 83 15.09 21.33 -39.13
CA GLY A 83 15.70 20.82 -40.37
C GLY A 83 14.84 21.03 -41.62
N LYS A 84 15.46 20.95 -42.82
CA LYS A 84 14.87 21.24 -44.15
C LYS A 84 13.61 20.43 -44.52
N THR A 85 13.27 19.39 -43.76
CA THR A 85 11.98 18.72 -43.76
C THR A 85 11.29 19.12 -42.48
N SER A 86 10.81 20.38 -42.45
CA SER A 86 10.26 21.03 -41.27
C SER A 86 9.34 20.08 -40.51
N SER A 87 9.54 19.94 -39.19
CA SER A 87 8.39 19.67 -38.35
C SER A 87 7.37 20.77 -38.69
N MET A 88 6.20 20.41 -39.22
CA MET A 88 5.17 21.32 -39.74
C MET A 88 4.55 22.25 -38.66
N LEU A 89 5.21 22.39 -37.51
CA LEU A 89 4.67 22.84 -36.21
C LEU A 89 5.54 23.93 -35.56
N GLU A 90 6.32 24.66 -36.36
CA GLU A 90 6.98 25.89 -35.90
C GLU A 90 5.97 27.03 -35.77
N VAL A 91 6.17 27.90 -34.77
CA VAL A 91 5.27 29.03 -34.47
C VAL A 91 5.61 30.25 -35.34
N ASP A 92 6.84 30.31 -35.84
CA ASP A 92 7.34 31.36 -36.71
C ASP A 92 8.12 30.78 -37.91
N ASP A 93 8.20 31.55 -38.99
CA ASP A 93 8.93 31.17 -40.22
C ASP A 93 10.45 31.39 -40.10
N GLU A 94 10.92 31.91 -38.95
CA GLU A 94 12.32 32.26 -38.70
C GLU A 94 13.04 31.29 -37.73
N GLY A 95 12.49 30.11 -37.48
CA GLY A 95 13.12 29.10 -36.62
C GLY A 95 13.28 29.56 -35.17
N GLY A 96 12.23 30.17 -34.61
CA GLY A 96 12.13 30.64 -33.23
C GLY A 96 12.60 32.08 -32.98
N ARG A 97 13.29 32.72 -33.94
CA ARG A 97 13.89 34.05 -33.72
C ARG A 97 12.85 35.15 -33.50
N MET A 98 11.75 35.15 -34.25
CA MET A 98 10.71 36.16 -34.09
C MET A 98 10.02 36.01 -32.75
N PHE A 99 9.74 34.76 -32.37
CA PHE A 99 9.16 34.44 -31.07
C PHE A 99 10.03 34.95 -29.91
N LEU A 100 11.34 34.70 -29.95
CA LEU A 100 12.29 35.17 -28.93
C LEU A 100 12.37 36.71 -28.87
N ARG A 101 12.44 37.39 -30.02
CA ARG A 101 12.44 38.86 -30.09
C ARG A 101 11.22 39.45 -29.39
N VAL A 102 10.03 38.90 -29.64
CA VAL A 102 8.78 39.38 -29.04
C VAL A 102 8.79 39.18 -27.53
N LEU A 103 9.15 37.99 -27.03
CA LEU A 103 9.15 37.72 -25.59
C LEU A 103 10.16 38.59 -24.83
N ILE A 104 11.40 38.69 -25.33
CA ILE A 104 12.42 39.55 -24.71
C ILE A 104 11.99 41.02 -24.77
N HIS A 105 11.40 41.47 -25.88
CA HIS A 105 10.87 42.83 -25.96
C HIS A 105 9.75 43.09 -24.93
N LEU A 106 8.83 42.14 -24.72
CA LEU A 106 7.74 42.27 -23.75
C LEU A 106 8.21 42.31 -22.30
N THR A 107 9.30 41.61 -21.96
CA THR A 107 9.89 41.66 -20.61
C THR A 107 10.48 43.03 -20.25
N MET A 108 10.74 43.89 -21.25
CA MET A 108 11.26 45.26 -21.04
C MET A 108 10.18 46.31 -20.78
N HIS A 109 8.89 45.93 -20.78
CA HIS A 109 7.77 46.84 -20.47
C HIS A 109 7.56 46.96 -18.95
N ASP A 110 6.94 48.05 -18.51
CA ASP A 110 6.60 48.29 -17.10
C ASP A 110 5.21 47.73 -16.75
N TYR A 111 4.98 46.45 -17.05
CA TYR A 111 3.72 45.76 -16.75
C TYR A 111 3.98 44.33 -16.25
N PRO A 112 3.96 44.08 -14.93
CA PRO A 112 4.38 42.81 -14.33
C PRO A 112 3.72 41.55 -14.91
N PRO A 113 2.38 41.51 -15.18
CA PRO A 113 1.76 40.31 -15.77
C PRO A 113 2.30 39.93 -17.15
N LEU A 114 2.70 40.93 -17.96
CA LEU A 114 3.33 40.67 -19.27
C LEU A 114 4.72 40.09 -19.10
N ILE A 115 5.49 40.56 -18.12
CA ILE A 115 6.82 40.04 -17.83
C ILE A 115 6.70 38.58 -17.39
N SER A 116 5.82 38.27 -16.43
CA SER A 116 5.58 36.89 -15.96
C SER A 116 5.13 35.97 -17.10
N GLY A 117 4.12 36.36 -17.87
CA GLY A 117 3.63 35.56 -18.99
C GLY A 117 4.69 35.34 -20.09
N SER A 118 5.50 36.37 -20.37
CA SER A 118 6.58 36.27 -21.37
C SER A 118 7.70 35.34 -20.90
N LEU A 119 8.08 35.41 -19.62
CA LEU A 119 9.08 34.52 -19.03
C LEU A 119 8.60 33.07 -18.98
N GLN A 120 7.33 32.82 -18.61
CA GLN A 120 6.75 31.48 -18.62
C GLN A 120 6.83 30.85 -20.02
N LEU A 121 6.46 31.60 -21.06
CA LEU A 121 6.57 31.17 -22.45
C LEU A 121 8.02 30.97 -22.91
N LEU A 122 8.94 31.82 -22.46
CA LEU A 122 10.36 31.71 -22.77
C LEU A 122 10.93 30.40 -22.19
N PHE A 123 10.70 30.14 -20.90
CA PHE A 123 11.14 28.89 -20.28
C PHE A 123 10.52 27.68 -20.97
N LYS A 124 9.24 27.73 -21.31
CA LYS A 124 8.53 26.66 -22.03
C LYS A 124 9.14 26.39 -23.41
N HIS A 125 9.57 27.43 -24.11
CA HIS A 125 10.22 27.31 -25.42
C HIS A 125 11.55 26.56 -25.36
N PHE A 126 12.30 26.68 -24.26
CA PHE A 126 13.59 25.99 -24.06
C PHE A 126 13.51 24.79 -23.11
N SER A 127 12.31 24.36 -22.73
CA SER A 127 12.11 23.13 -21.93
C SER A 127 11.15 22.17 -22.61
N GLN A 128 11.09 22.22 -23.94
CA GLN A 128 10.15 21.43 -24.74
C GLN A 128 10.33 19.92 -24.52
N ARG A 129 11.58 19.44 -24.54
CA ARG A 129 11.87 18.01 -24.31
C ARG A 129 11.54 17.60 -22.88
N GLN A 130 11.82 18.46 -21.91
CA GLN A 130 11.50 18.24 -20.51
C GLN A 130 9.99 18.15 -20.28
N GLU A 131 9.20 19.04 -20.87
CA GLU A 131 7.74 19.03 -20.78
C GLU A 131 7.13 17.80 -21.46
N VAL A 132 7.65 17.40 -22.63
CA VAL A 132 7.23 16.16 -23.31
C VAL A 132 7.49 14.95 -22.42
N LEU A 133 8.71 14.79 -21.89
CA LEU A 133 9.04 13.68 -20.99
C LEU A 133 8.18 13.68 -19.73
N HIS A 134 8.01 14.85 -19.10
CA HIS A 134 7.21 14.97 -17.88
C HIS A 134 5.74 14.61 -18.12
N THR A 135 5.16 15.09 -19.23
CA THR A 135 3.78 14.79 -19.60
C THR A 135 3.63 13.32 -20.00
N PHE A 136 4.59 12.78 -20.76
CA PHE A 136 4.58 11.38 -21.20
C PHE A 136 4.63 10.40 -20.03
N LYS A 137 5.37 10.72 -18.96
CA LYS A 137 5.37 9.97 -17.69
C LYS A 137 4.01 9.92 -16.99
N GLN A 138 3.16 10.92 -17.20
CA GLN A 138 1.83 11.01 -16.59
C GLN A 138 0.73 10.38 -17.46
N VAL A 139 1.02 10.08 -18.73
CA VAL A 139 0.06 9.45 -19.64
C VAL A 139 -0.29 8.05 -19.13
N GLN A 140 -1.58 7.73 -19.17
CA GLN A 140 -2.10 6.42 -18.83
C GLN A 140 -2.74 5.79 -20.07
N LEU A 141 -2.42 4.52 -20.32
CA LEU A 141 -3.07 3.74 -21.37
C LEU A 141 -4.22 2.93 -20.78
N LEU A 142 -5.44 3.26 -21.20
CA LEU A 142 -6.67 2.54 -20.86
C LEU A 142 -7.15 1.79 -22.10
N ILE A 143 -7.41 0.48 -21.97
CA ILE A 143 -7.79 -0.38 -23.11
C ILE A 143 -9.32 -0.47 -23.25
N SER A 144 -10.05 -0.59 -22.14
CA SER A 144 -11.50 -0.78 -22.21
C SER A 144 -12.25 0.55 -22.13
N ALA A 145 -13.36 0.66 -22.86
CA ALA A 145 -14.25 1.83 -22.78
C ALA A 145 -14.81 2.05 -21.36
N GLN A 146 -15.02 0.95 -20.62
CA GLN A 146 -15.45 1.02 -19.22
C GLN A 146 -14.39 1.66 -18.33
N ASP A 147 -13.10 1.34 -18.52
CA ASP A 147 -12.02 1.95 -17.74
C ASP A 147 -11.88 3.44 -18.03
N VAL A 148 -12.13 3.87 -19.28
CA VAL A 148 -12.16 5.29 -19.66
C VAL A 148 -13.29 6.02 -18.95
N GLU A 149 -14.48 5.43 -18.88
CA GLU A 149 -15.60 6.05 -18.17
C GLU A 149 -15.36 6.09 -16.66
N ASN A 150 -14.81 5.00 -16.09
CA ASN A 150 -14.38 4.97 -14.70
C ASN A 150 -13.34 6.07 -14.39
N TYR A 151 -12.35 6.26 -15.28
CA TYR A 151 -11.35 7.33 -15.13
C TYR A 151 -11.99 8.71 -15.13
N LYS A 152 -12.93 9.00 -16.04
CA LYS A 152 -13.62 10.30 -16.09
C LYS A 152 -14.39 10.58 -14.80
N VAL A 153 -15.13 9.58 -14.31
CA VAL A 153 -15.88 9.69 -13.05
C VAL A 153 -14.91 9.93 -11.89
N ILE A 154 -13.87 9.09 -11.74
CA ILE A 154 -12.86 9.25 -10.68
C ILE A 154 -12.21 10.64 -10.74
N LYS A 155 -11.85 11.11 -11.94
CA LYS A 155 -11.22 12.42 -12.12
C LYS A 155 -12.13 13.54 -11.68
N SER A 156 -13.38 13.55 -12.17
CA SER A 156 -14.35 14.57 -11.78
C SER A 156 -14.60 14.58 -10.28
N GLU A 157 -14.69 13.42 -9.64
CA GLU A 157 -14.96 13.31 -8.21
C GLU A 157 -13.74 13.68 -7.35
N LEU A 158 -12.52 13.31 -7.78
CA LEU A 158 -11.28 13.74 -7.12
C LEU A 158 -11.03 15.24 -7.26
N ASP A 159 -11.32 15.83 -8.42
CA ASP A 159 -11.18 17.28 -8.62
C ASP A 159 -12.17 18.06 -7.75
N LYS A 160 -13.42 17.58 -7.63
CA LYS A 160 -14.38 18.12 -6.64
C LYS A 160 -13.84 17.97 -5.22
N LEU A 161 -13.35 16.78 -4.85
CA LEU A 161 -12.82 16.52 -3.51
C LEU A 161 -11.65 17.45 -3.16
N ARG A 162 -10.73 17.69 -4.11
CA ARG A 162 -9.62 18.65 -3.95
C ARG A 162 -10.14 20.05 -3.62
N THR A 163 -11.09 20.55 -4.40
CA THR A 163 -11.69 21.87 -4.13
C THR A 163 -12.37 21.93 -2.77
N MET A 164 -13.03 20.84 -2.35
CA MET A 164 -13.66 20.75 -1.03
C MET A 164 -12.65 20.74 0.12
N VAL A 165 -11.54 20.03 -0.03
CA VAL A 165 -10.44 19.96 0.95
C VAL A 165 -9.72 21.31 1.07
N GLU A 166 -9.40 21.96 -0.06
CA GLU A 166 -8.80 23.30 -0.10
C GLU A 166 -9.69 24.35 0.56
N LYS A 167 -11.01 24.20 0.42
CA LYS A 167 -12.02 25.09 1.02
C LYS A 167 -12.61 24.53 2.32
N SER A 168 -11.88 23.66 3.01
CA SER A 168 -12.34 23.01 4.25
C SER A 168 -12.77 23.99 5.34
N GLU A 169 -12.16 25.17 5.41
CA GLU A 169 -12.54 26.23 6.34
C GLU A 169 -13.98 26.76 6.16
N LEU A 170 -14.58 26.56 4.98
CA LEU A 170 -15.94 27.05 4.69
C LEU A 170 -17.05 26.12 5.18
N TRP A 171 -16.74 24.87 5.50
CA TRP A 171 -17.75 23.87 5.85
C TRP A 171 -17.38 23.02 7.07
N VAL A 172 -16.12 22.99 7.49
CA VAL A 172 -15.72 22.35 8.74
C VAL A 172 -15.92 23.31 9.89
N ASP A 173 -16.80 22.97 10.80
CA ASP A 173 -17.11 23.80 11.97
C ASP A 173 -15.89 23.86 12.91
N LYS A 174 -15.23 25.03 12.96
CA LYS A 174 -14.27 25.39 14.01
C LYS A 174 -14.90 26.40 14.95
N LYS A 175 -15.42 25.97 16.11
CA LYS A 175 -15.69 26.93 17.20
C LYS A 175 -14.43 27.23 17.99
N GLY A 176 -13.71 28.26 17.56
CA GLY A 176 -12.49 28.69 18.22
C GLY A 176 -11.90 30.04 17.79
N SER A 177 -12.72 31.04 17.42
CA SER A 177 -12.29 32.46 17.47
C SER A 177 -13.47 33.44 17.39
N SER A 178 -14.45 33.29 18.27
CA SER A 178 -15.44 34.36 18.47
C SER A 178 -16.00 34.32 19.89
N LYS A 179 -15.26 34.93 20.83
CA LYS A 179 -15.78 35.83 21.89
C LYS A 179 -14.71 36.19 22.92
N GLY A 180 -14.57 37.50 23.15
CA GLY A 180 -13.74 38.16 24.16
C GLY A 180 -13.62 39.64 23.79
N ASP A 181 -14.74 40.37 23.78
CA ASP A 181 -15.09 41.40 24.80
C ASP A 181 -14.57 42.79 24.36
N SER A 182 -15.42 43.76 24.00
CA SER A 182 -16.17 44.53 24.98
C SER A 182 -17.22 45.44 24.33
N THR A 183 -18.32 45.57 25.09
CA THR A 183 -19.41 46.55 25.07
C THR A 183 -19.04 47.99 24.69
N VAL A 184 -19.77 48.59 23.74
CA VAL A 184 -20.23 49.99 23.80
C VAL A 184 -21.59 50.11 23.07
N GLU A 185 -22.65 50.43 23.83
CA GLU A 185 -23.94 50.92 23.30
C GLU A 185 -23.80 52.36 22.78
N GLY A 186 -24.49 52.70 21.68
CA GLY A 186 -24.66 54.11 21.29
C GLY A 186 -25.23 54.43 19.90
N ASN A 187 -26.56 54.43 19.81
CA ASN A 187 -27.44 55.30 18.97
C ASN A 187 -27.60 55.16 17.43
N LYS A 188 -28.83 54.74 17.08
CA LYS A 188 -29.71 55.02 15.91
C LYS A 188 -29.30 56.14 14.91
N LYS A 189 -29.41 55.82 13.61
CA LYS A 189 -30.44 56.41 12.71
C LYS A 189 -30.58 55.66 11.38
N GLU A 190 -31.83 55.53 10.96
CA GLU A 190 -32.38 54.83 9.79
C GLU A 190 -31.96 55.44 8.44
N LYS A 191 -31.80 54.60 7.42
CA LYS A 191 -32.39 54.82 6.09
C LYS A 191 -32.54 53.50 5.31
N LYS A 192 -33.72 53.37 4.70
CA LYS A 192 -34.31 52.22 4.00
C LYS A 192 -33.93 52.19 2.50
N GLU A 193 -34.21 51.03 1.89
CA GLU A 193 -34.35 50.71 0.44
C GLU A 193 -33.04 50.38 -0.32
N HIS A 194 -32.89 49.29 -1.10
CA HIS A 194 -33.83 48.44 -1.84
C HIS A 194 -33.37 46.97 -1.95
N ALA A 195 -34.32 46.09 -2.20
CA ALA A 195 -34.21 44.64 -2.35
C ALA A 195 -33.52 44.16 -3.64
N ALA A 196 -32.77 43.06 -3.54
CA ALA A 196 -32.63 42.04 -4.58
C ALA A 196 -32.50 40.68 -3.87
N ASP A 197 -33.34 39.72 -4.29
CA ASP A 197 -33.41 38.35 -3.80
C ASP A 197 -32.05 37.63 -3.94
N GLU A 198 -31.39 37.39 -2.82
CA GLU A 198 -30.59 36.18 -2.64
C GLU A 198 -31.18 35.45 -1.43
N GLU A 199 -31.75 34.27 -1.66
CA GLU A 199 -32.14 33.34 -0.60
C GLU A 199 -30.93 33.10 0.30
N VAL A 200 -30.95 33.71 1.48
CA VAL A 200 -30.04 33.43 2.58
C VAL A 200 -30.43 32.06 3.15
N THR A 201 -30.02 30.99 2.48
CA THR A 201 -29.91 29.66 3.11
C THR A 201 -29.01 29.78 4.32
N ALA A 202 -29.46 29.32 5.48
CA ALA A 202 -28.70 29.41 6.72
C ALA A 202 -27.30 28.77 6.55
N PRO A 203 -26.23 29.33 7.15
CA PRO A 203 -24.86 28.79 7.01
C PRO A 203 -24.73 27.29 7.36
N GLY A 204 -25.62 26.77 8.20
CA GLY A 204 -25.65 25.36 8.59
C GLY A 204 -26.17 24.38 7.53
N GLU A 205 -27.00 24.81 6.57
CA GLU A 205 -27.56 23.93 5.54
C GLU A 205 -26.50 23.61 4.47
N LYS A 206 -25.80 24.64 3.97
CA LYS A 206 -24.70 24.48 2.99
C LYS A 206 -23.51 23.70 3.56
N SER A 207 -23.17 23.89 4.83
CA SER A 207 -22.15 23.07 5.51
C SER A 207 -22.57 21.59 5.53
N SER A 208 -23.81 21.29 5.94
CA SER A 208 -24.31 19.91 5.99
C SER A 208 -24.38 19.23 4.61
N GLU A 209 -24.70 19.97 3.55
CA GLU A 209 -24.65 19.46 2.17
C GLU A 209 -23.23 19.08 1.75
N ASN A 210 -22.24 19.91 2.12
CA ASN A 210 -20.83 19.65 1.82
C ASN A 210 -20.31 18.37 2.49
N TYR A 211 -20.69 18.10 3.75
CA TYR A 211 -20.39 16.82 4.41
C TYR A 211 -20.98 15.62 3.65
N GLN A 212 -22.20 15.73 3.14
CA GLN A 212 -22.84 14.66 2.36
C GLN A 212 -22.17 14.45 0.99
N ILE A 213 -21.75 15.53 0.34
CA ILE A 213 -21.02 15.45 -0.94
C ILE A 213 -19.70 14.72 -0.74
N VAL A 214 -18.90 15.11 0.26
CA VAL A 214 -17.60 14.49 0.56
C VAL A 214 -17.78 13.02 0.93
N LYS A 215 -18.73 12.71 1.82
CA LYS A 215 -19.07 11.32 2.17
C LYS A 215 -19.46 10.51 0.93
N GLY A 216 -20.34 11.04 0.09
CA GLY A 216 -20.79 10.37 -1.13
C GLY A 216 -19.64 10.09 -2.11
N ILE A 217 -18.70 11.03 -2.27
CA ILE A 217 -17.49 10.84 -3.08
C ILE A 217 -16.64 9.69 -2.51
N LEU A 218 -16.38 9.70 -1.20
CA LEU A 218 -15.56 8.68 -0.55
C LEU A 218 -16.19 7.29 -0.60
N GLU A 219 -17.50 7.17 -0.43
CA GLU A 219 -18.21 5.89 -0.58
C GLU A 219 -18.09 5.33 -2.00
N ARG A 220 -18.23 6.19 -3.02
CA ARG A 220 -18.07 5.80 -4.43
C ARG A 220 -16.64 5.36 -4.70
N LEU A 221 -15.63 6.12 -4.26
CA LEU A 221 -14.22 5.76 -4.40
C LEU A 221 -13.91 4.42 -3.69
N ASN A 222 -14.47 4.19 -2.51
CA ASN A 222 -14.31 2.95 -1.75
C ASN A 222 -14.97 1.73 -2.41
N LYS A 223 -16.15 1.91 -3.03
CA LYS A 223 -16.84 0.86 -3.79
C LYS A 223 -16.13 0.55 -5.10
N MET A 224 -15.47 1.55 -5.69
CA MET A 224 -14.72 1.38 -6.93
C MET A 224 -13.49 0.50 -6.75
N CYS A 225 -12.83 0.48 -5.59
CA CYS A 225 -11.79 -0.51 -5.24
C CYS A 225 -12.43 -1.91 -5.08
N GLY A 226 -12.67 -2.58 -6.20
CA GLY A 226 -13.59 -3.71 -6.33
C GLY A 226 -13.06 -5.08 -5.86
N VAL A 227 -13.89 -6.10 -6.09
CA VAL A 227 -13.63 -7.50 -5.76
C VAL A 227 -12.87 -8.19 -6.89
N GLY A 228 -11.75 -8.82 -6.57
CA GLY A 228 -10.84 -9.48 -7.52
C GLY A 228 -9.46 -8.82 -7.53
N GLU A 229 -8.42 -9.60 -7.23
CA GLU A 229 -7.04 -9.11 -7.05
C GLU A 229 -6.52 -8.32 -8.26
N GLN A 230 -6.85 -8.78 -9.48
CA GLN A 230 -6.42 -8.15 -10.73
C GLN A 230 -7.10 -6.80 -10.98
N VAL A 231 -8.41 -6.71 -10.73
CA VAL A 231 -9.18 -5.46 -10.89
C VAL A 231 -8.70 -4.43 -9.87
N ARG A 232 -8.46 -4.87 -8.63
CA ARG A 232 -7.93 -4.06 -7.55
C ARG A 232 -6.57 -3.45 -7.91
N LYS A 233 -5.62 -4.24 -8.42
CA LYS A 233 -4.29 -3.75 -8.84
C LYS A 233 -4.37 -2.67 -9.93
N LYS A 234 -5.27 -2.84 -10.92
CA LYS A 234 -5.49 -1.82 -11.97
C LYS A 234 -6.04 -0.51 -11.40
N GLN A 235 -7.03 -0.59 -10.52
CA GLN A 235 -7.66 0.57 -9.88
C GLN A 235 -6.72 1.28 -8.91
N GLN A 236 -5.97 0.53 -8.10
CA GLN A 236 -4.93 1.08 -7.22
C GLN A 236 -3.89 1.87 -8.00
N ARG A 237 -3.47 1.37 -9.18
CA ARG A 237 -2.54 2.10 -10.04
C ARG A 237 -3.16 3.36 -10.63
N LEU A 238 -4.42 3.30 -11.07
CA LEU A 238 -5.17 4.47 -11.56
C LEU A 238 -5.21 5.57 -10.48
N LEU A 239 -5.59 5.20 -9.25
CA LEU A 239 -5.66 6.10 -8.10
C LEU A 239 -4.29 6.64 -7.70
N LYS A 240 -3.23 5.82 -7.77
CA LYS A 240 -1.84 6.22 -7.51
C LYS A 240 -1.41 7.30 -8.50
N ASN A 241 -1.59 7.04 -9.79
CA ASN A 241 -1.16 7.93 -10.86
C ASN A 241 -1.98 9.23 -10.93
N MET A 242 -3.19 9.24 -10.35
CA MET A 242 -4.02 10.44 -10.21
C MET A 242 -3.74 11.21 -8.91
N ASP A 243 -2.76 10.77 -8.11
CA ASP A 243 -2.43 11.36 -6.81
C ASP A 243 -3.62 11.40 -5.83
N ALA A 244 -4.53 10.42 -5.92
CA ALA A 244 -5.70 10.34 -5.03
C ALA A 244 -5.28 10.24 -3.55
N HIS A 245 -4.21 9.50 -3.27
CA HIS A 245 -3.65 9.36 -1.92
C HIS A 245 -3.26 10.70 -1.29
N LYS A 246 -2.75 11.68 -2.05
CA LYS A 246 -2.38 13.00 -1.50
C LYS A 246 -3.63 13.72 -0.98
N VAL A 247 -4.71 13.73 -1.76
CA VAL A 247 -5.99 14.34 -1.36
C VAL A 247 -6.54 13.71 -0.08
N MET A 248 -6.37 12.40 0.09
CA MET A 248 -6.80 11.69 1.30
C MET A 248 -5.94 12.05 2.52
N LEU A 249 -4.62 12.19 2.33
CA LEU A 249 -3.71 12.62 3.39
C LEU A 249 -3.96 14.08 3.79
N ASP A 250 -4.30 14.95 2.83
CA ASP A 250 -4.67 16.34 3.10
C ASP A 250 -6.00 16.41 3.86
N LEU A 251 -6.98 15.57 3.50
CA LEU A 251 -8.25 15.44 4.20
C LEU A 251 -8.08 15.00 5.67
N LEU A 252 -7.16 14.07 5.95
CA LEU A 252 -6.85 13.63 7.32
C LEU A 252 -6.22 14.73 8.19
N GLN A 253 -5.53 15.70 7.56
CA GLN A 253 -4.87 16.80 8.25
C GLN A 253 -5.81 17.97 8.54
N ILE A 254 -7.05 17.94 8.03
CA ILE A 254 -8.01 19.01 8.29
C ILE A 254 -8.33 19.05 9.79
N PRO A 255 -8.09 20.18 10.48
CA PRO A 255 -8.45 20.33 11.89
C PRO A 255 -9.97 20.39 12.07
N TYR A 256 -10.51 19.54 12.95
CA TYR A 256 -11.94 19.41 13.23
C TYR A 256 -12.24 19.41 14.74
N GLU A 257 -13.51 19.60 15.11
CA GLU A 257 -13.96 19.59 16.51
C GLU A 257 -14.06 18.17 17.08
N LYS A 258 -13.52 17.95 18.28
CA LYS A 258 -13.62 16.66 18.99
C LYS A 258 -15.09 16.36 19.33
N GLY A 259 -15.71 15.49 18.56
CA GLY A 259 -17.13 15.11 18.70
C GLY A 259 -17.97 15.32 17.44
N ASP A 260 -17.40 15.85 16.35
CA ASP A 260 -18.09 15.92 15.06
C ASP A 260 -18.28 14.52 14.47
N ALA A 261 -19.46 13.94 14.69
CA ALA A 261 -19.83 12.63 14.18
C ALA A 261 -19.80 12.55 12.64
N LYS A 262 -20.09 13.65 11.93
CA LYS A 262 -20.06 13.67 10.47
C LYS A 262 -18.63 13.61 9.96
N MET A 263 -17.71 14.36 10.59
CA MET A 263 -16.29 14.28 10.26
C MET A 263 -15.73 12.90 10.58
N LEU A 264 -16.03 12.32 11.75
CA LEU A 264 -15.57 10.97 12.11
C LEU A 264 -16.01 9.91 11.09
N GLU A 265 -17.22 10.04 10.55
CA GLU A 265 -17.70 9.16 9.47
C GLU A 265 -16.93 9.36 8.16
N ILE A 266 -16.64 10.60 7.77
CA ILE A 266 -15.80 10.92 6.61
C ILE A 266 -14.40 10.31 6.78
N LEU A 267 -13.77 10.53 7.94
CA LEU A 267 -12.43 9.99 8.25
C LEU A 267 -12.41 8.47 8.20
N LYS A 268 -13.46 7.81 8.71
CA LYS A 268 -13.62 6.35 8.58
C LYS A 268 -13.57 5.90 7.12
N PHE A 269 -14.30 6.56 6.21
CA PHE A 269 -14.23 6.21 4.79
C PHE A 269 -12.87 6.53 4.17
N THR A 270 -12.20 7.59 4.62
CA THR A 270 -10.82 7.91 4.19
C THR A 270 -9.84 6.80 4.58
N HIS A 271 -9.90 6.31 5.82
CA HIS A 271 -9.09 5.17 6.28
C HIS A 271 -9.39 3.90 5.50
N GLN A 272 -10.67 3.56 5.30
CA GLN A 272 -11.07 2.40 4.47
C GLN A 272 -10.55 2.52 3.03
N PHE A 273 -10.51 3.73 2.47
CA PHE A 273 -9.96 3.97 1.15
C PHE A 273 -8.45 3.68 1.14
N LEU A 274 -7.70 4.21 2.12
CA LEU A 274 -6.26 4.01 2.23
C LEU A 274 -5.90 2.53 2.44
N GLN A 275 -6.66 1.82 3.29
CA GLN A 275 -6.51 0.38 3.49
C GLN A 275 -6.68 -0.41 2.17
N LYS A 276 -7.72 -0.11 1.39
CA LYS A 276 -7.94 -0.73 0.07
C LYS A 276 -6.90 -0.29 -0.97
N PHE A 277 -6.39 0.93 -0.87
CA PHE A 277 -5.38 1.48 -1.76
C PHE A 277 -4.03 0.74 -1.62
N CYS A 278 -3.63 0.37 -0.40
CA CYS A 278 -2.38 -0.35 -0.15
C CYS A 278 -2.54 -1.89 -0.09
N ALA A 279 -3.77 -2.42 0.05
CA ALA A 279 -4.02 -3.85 0.16
C ALA A 279 -3.38 -4.69 -0.97
N GLY A 280 -2.36 -5.48 -0.63
CA GLY A 280 -1.65 -6.37 -1.55
C GLY A 280 -0.78 -5.65 -2.59
N ASN A 281 -0.40 -4.38 -2.34
CA ASN A 281 0.41 -3.57 -3.23
C ASN A 281 1.56 -2.89 -2.48
N GLN A 282 2.75 -3.49 -2.60
CA GLN A 282 3.96 -3.08 -1.88
C GLN A 282 4.43 -1.65 -2.24
N GLU A 283 4.24 -1.21 -3.48
CA GLU A 283 4.60 0.15 -3.89
C GLU A 283 3.72 1.20 -3.20
N ASN A 284 2.41 0.93 -3.10
CA ASN A 284 1.48 1.83 -2.42
C ASN A 284 1.71 1.82 -0.91
N GLN A 285 2.08 0.68 -0.32
CA GLN A 285 2.50 0.61 1.08
C GLN A 285 3.74 1.48 1.34
N ALA A 286 4.78 1.37 0.50
CA ALA A 286 5.98 2.20 0.61
C ALA A 286 5.69 3.70 0.41
N LEU A 287 4.68 4.05 -0.40
CA LEU A 287 4.24 5.42 -0.59
C LEU A 287 3.57 5.99 0.67
N LEU A 288 2.66 5.25 1.29
CA LEU A 288 2.02 5.66 2.55
C LEU A 288 3.00 5.69 3.72
N HIS A 289 3.98 4.77 3.73
CA HIS A 289 5.05 4.73 4.74
C HIS A 289 5.87 6.03 4.80
N LYS A 290 6.00 6.78 3.70
CA LYS A 290 6.67 8.10 3.72
C LYS A 290 5.95 9.15 4.57
N HIS A 291 4.67 8.94 4.85
CA HIS A 291 3.81 9.84 5.63
C HIS A 291 3.40 9.22 6.97
N LEU A 292 4.18 8.26 7.49
CA LEU A 292 3.86 7.47 8.68
C LEU A 292 3.56 8.31 9.93
N ASN A 293 4.20 9.47 10.08
CA ASN A 293 3.97 10.40 11.20
C ASN A 293 2.51 10.84 11.34
N LEU A 294 1.73 10.87 10.24
CA LEU A 294 0.30 11.21 10.30
C LEU A 294 -0.54 10.13 10.98
N PHE A 295 -0.08 8.88 10.97
CA PHE A 295 -0.78 7.73 11.55
C PHE A 295 -0.26 7.35 12.95
N LEU A 296 0.78 8.03 13.46
CA LEU A 296 1.26 7.88 14.85
C LEU A 296 0.42 8.74 15.80
N THR A 297 -0.89 8.52 15.77
CA THR A 297 -1.82 9.14 16.70
C THR A 297 -2.59 8.03 17.44
N PRO A 298 -3.17 8.33 18.62
CA PRO A 298 -3.84 7.31 19.42
C PRO A 298 -5.16 6.77 18.83
N GLY A 299 -5.55 7.13 17.62
CA GLY A 299 -6.83 6.68 17.06
C GLY A 299 -6.82 5.22 16.60
N LEU A 300 -7.98 4.55 16.71
CA LEU A 300 -8.13 3.13 16.34
C LEU A 300 -8.12 2.91 14.81
N LEU A 301 -8.58 3.90 14.03
CA LEU A 301 -8.62 3.83 12.58
C LEU A 301 -7.20 3.92 11.97
N GLU A 302 -6.34 4.67 12.64
CA GLU A 302 -4.94 4.85 12.35
C GLU A 302 -4.17 3.56 12.61
N ALA A 303 -4.45 2.87 13.72
CA ALA A 303 -3.90 1.53 13.99
C ALA A 303 -4.29 0.51 12.91
N GLU A 304 -5.56 0.46 12.50
CA GLU A 304 -6.03 -0.43 11.43
C GLU A 304 -5.39 -0.08 10.08
N THR A 305 -5.21 1.21 9.79
CA THR A 305 -4.53 1.66 8.56
C THR A 305 -3.04 1.28 8.58
N MET A 306 -2.38 1.45 9.72
CA MET A 306 -1.00 1.03 9.93
C MET A 306 -0.83 -0.47 9.76
N GLN A 307 -1.78 -1.28 10.24
CA GLN A 307 -1.79 -2.72 10.00
C GLN A 307 -1.73 -3.03 8.50
N HIS A 308 -2.56 -2.38 7.68
CA HIS A 308 -2.60 -2.60 6.24
C HIS A 308 -1.35 -2.09 5.49
N ILE A 309 -0.68 -1.04 6.00
CA ILE A 309 0.59 -0.54 5.44
C ILE A 309 1.70 -1.59 5.56
N PHE A 310 1.79 -2.28 6.70
CA PHE A 310 2.85 -3.28 6.95
C PHE A 310 2.45 -4.72 6.58
N LEU A 311 1.16 -4.98 6.36
CA LEU A 311 0.64 -6.31 6.05
C LEU A 311 1.34 -6.95 4.85
N ASN A 312 1.96 -8.13 5.06
CA ASN A 312 2.67 -8.91 4.05
C ASN A 312 3.77 -8.11 3.29
N ASN A 313 4.46 -7.20 3.98
CA ASN A 313 5.59 -6.46 3.41
C ASN A 313 6.85 -6.62 4.25
N TYR A 314 7.68 -7.62 3.92
CA TYR A 314 8.88 -7.93 4.69
C TYR A 314 9.88 -6.77 4.72
N GLN A 315 10.02 -6.01 3.61
CA GLN A 315 10.95 -4.88 3.54
C GLN A 315 10.61 -3.84 4.60
N LEU A 316 9.35 -3.40 4.65
CA LEU A 316 8.90 -2.39 5.60
C LEU A 316 8.96 -2.89 7.05
N CYS A 317 8.55 -4.14 7.31
CA CYS A 317 8.64 -4.72 8.66
C CYS A 317 10.09 -4.84 9.15
N SER A 318 11.04 -5.14 8.26
CA SER A 318 12.46 -5.28 8.63
C SER A 318 13.14 -3.95 8.96
N GLU A 319 12.69 -2.85 8.35
CA GLU A 319 13.24 -1.49 8.51
C GLU A 319 12.48 -0.65 9.54
N ILE A 320 11.54 -1.25 10.28
CA ILE A 320 10.71 -0.50 11.23
C ILE A 320 11.57 0.16 12.33
N ASN A 321 11.21 1.40 12.66
CA ASN A 321 11.80 2.18 13.74
C ASN A 321 11.19 1.75 15.08
N GLU A 322 12.01 1.66 16.13
CA GLU A 322 11.64 1.23 17.49
C GLU A 322 10.56 2.14 18.11
N THR A 323 10.53 3.41 17.70
CA THR A 323 9.53 4.40 18.12
C THR A 323 8.10 4.01 17.75
N VAL A 324 7.91 3.23 16.67
CA VAL A 324 6.57 2.85 16.19
C VAL A 324 5.92 1.79 17.10
N PRO A 325 6.53 0.62 17.37
CA PRO A 325 6.00 -0.31 18.37
C PRO A 325 5.85 0.31 19.76
N GLN A 326 6.82 1.13 20.20
CA GLN A 326 6.76 1.84 21.48
C GLN A 326 5.52 2.73 21.60
N HIS A 327 5.19 3.49 20.55
CA HIS A 327 4.01 4.33 20.51
C HIS A 327 2.72 3.52 20.69
N PHE A 328 2.56 2.40 19.97
CA PHE A 328 1.34 1.59 20.07
C PHE A 328 1.22 0.88 21.41
N ILE A 329 2.32 0.41 22.01
CA ILE A 329 2.31 -0.17 23.35
C ILE A 329 1.96 0.91 24.40
N HIS A 330 2.49 2.12 24.25
CA HIS A 330 2.09 3.25 25.09
C HIS A 330 0.61 3.63 24.91
N CYS A 331 0.08 3.56 23.68
CA CYS A 331 -1.36 3.79 23.42
C CYS A 331 -2.23 2.75 24.13
N VAL A 332 -1.81 1.48 24.15
CA VAL A 332 -2.52 0.43 24.88
C VAL A 332 -2.58 0.74 26.39
N ALA A 333 -1.48 1.21 26.96
CA ALA A 333 -1.40 1.58 28.37
C ALA A 333 -2.24 2.83 28.73
N THR A 334 -2.31 3.82 27.84
CA THR A 334 -2.90 5.15 28.13
C THR A 334 -4.33 5.35 27.62
N HIS A 335 -4.65 4.79 26.46
CA HIS A 335 -5.94 4.99 25.78
C HIS A 335 -6.87 3.78 25.90
N GLY A 336 -6.38 2.67 26.48
CA GLY A 336 -7.17 1.48 26.77
C GLY A 336 -6.72 0.26 25.99
N ARG A 337 -7.13 -0.90 26.50
CA ARG A 337 -6.78 -2.24 26.00
C ARG A 337 -7.60 -2.60 24.76
N HIS A 338 -7.27 -1.97 23.65
CA HIS A 338 -7.92 -2.18 22.36
C HIS A 338 -7.17 -3.23 21.52
N VAL A 339 -7.93 -4.15 20.90
CA VAL A 339 -7.41 -5.26 20.09
C VAL A 339 -6.67 -4.77 18.85
N GLN A 340 -7.12 -3.65 18.27
CA GLN A 340 -6.57 -3.09 17.03
C GLN A 340 -5.07 -2.74 17.14
N TYR A 341 -4.61 -2.32 18.33
CA TYR A 341 -3.19 -2.07 18.57
C TYR A 341 -2.40 -3.39 18.63
N LEU A 342 -2.95 -4.43 19.24
CA LEU A 342 -2.30 -5.75 19.29
C LEU A 342 -2.24 -6.40 17.91
N ASP A 343 -3.28 -6.26 17.10
CA ASP A 343 -3.33 -6.78 15.72
C ASP A 343 -2.27 -6.14 14.83
N PHE A 344 -1.99 -4.84 15.02
CA PHE A 344 -0.86 -4.18 14.37
C PHE A 344 0.48 -4.81 14.79
N LEU A 345 0.72 -4.98 16.10
CA LEU A 345 1.94 -5.59 16.63
C LEU A 345 2.11 -7.03 16.13
N HIS A 346 1.03 -7.79 16.05
CA HIS A 346 1.04 -9.15 15.51
C HIS A 346 1.40 -9.16 14.02
N THR A 347 0.91 -8.19 13.25
CA THR A 347 1.14 -8.09 11.80
C THR A 347 2.62 -7.80 11.46
N ILE A 348 3.33 -7.02 12.26
CA ILE A 348 4.74 -6.68 12.00
C ILE A 348 5.72 -7.81 12.35
N ILE A 349 5.30 -8.81 13.13
CA ILE A 349 6.13 -9.96 13.51
C ILE A 349 6.37 -10.90 12.32
N LYS A 350 5.34 -11.14 11.50
CA LYS A 350 5.35 -12.12 10.42
C LYS A 350 4.92 -11.49 9.11
N ALA A 351 5.82 -11.46 8.13
CA ALA A 351 5.57 -10.92 6.80
C ALA A 351 6.03 -11.89 5.71
N GLU A 352 5.20 -12.12 4.69
CA GLU A 352 5.50 -13.03 3.57
C GLU A 352 5.93 -14.46 3.99
N GLY A 353 5.40 -14.93 5.13
CA GLY A 353 5.77 -16.24 5.70
C GLY A 353 7.14 -16.28 6.39
N LYS A 354 7.82 -15.14 6.56
CA LYS A 354 9.08 -15.00 7.30
C LYS A 354 8.86 -14.24 8.61
N TYR A 355 9.58 -14.64 9.65
CA TYR A 355 9.59 -13.97 10.95
C TYR A 355 10.66 -12.88 10.99
N VAL A 356 10.33 -11.74 11.58
CA VAL A 356 11.24 -10.61 11.76
C VAL A 356 11.74 -10.60 13.20
N LYS A 357 12.86 -11.29 13.48
CA LYS A 357 13.42 -11.46 14.84
C LYS A 357 13.60 -10.13 15.58
N LYS A 358 14.08 -9.09 14.90
CA LYS A 358 14.22 -7.74 15.47
C LYS A 358 12.88 -7.22 16.03
N CYS A 359 11.78 -7.38 15.28
CA CYS A 359 10.46 -6.96 15.73
C CYS A 359 9.98 -7.79 16.92
N GLN A 360 10.19 -9.11 16.89
CA GLN A 360 9.87 -10.00 18.00
C GLN A 360 10.55 -9.55 19.30
N ASP A 361 11.86 -9.27 19.26
CA ASP A 361 12.64 -8.86 20.42
C ASP A 361 12.20 -7.49 20.97
N MET A 362 11.96 -6.51 20.08
CA MET A 362 11.50 -5.17 20.45
C MET A 362 10.13 -5.23 21.12
N ILE A 363 9.15 -5.89 20.49
CA ILE A 363 7.79 -6.01 21.02
C ILE A 363 7.81 -6.72 22.38
N MET A 364 8.54 -7.83 22.49
CA MET A 364 8.64 -8.56 23.75
C MET A 364 9.26 -7.72 24.87
N THR A 365 10.27 -6.91 24.56
CA THR A 365 10.93 -6.03 25.53
C THR A 365 9.98 -4.93 26.01
N GLU A 366 9.33 -4.24 25.09
CA GLU A 366 8.41 -3.15 25.41
C GLU A 366 7.15 -3.63 26.13
N LEU A 367 6.59 -4.79 25.76
CA LEU A 367 5.47 -5.42 26.49
C LEU A 367 5.86 -5.76 27.92
N THR A 368 7.06 -6.33 28.13
CA THR A 368 7.56 -6.64 29.48
C THR A 368 7.78 -5.37 30.30
N ASN A 369 8.28 -4.29 29.68
CA ASN A 369 8.53 -3.01 30.34
C ASN A 369 7.23 -2.29 30.72
N ALA A 370 6.17 -2.41 29.91
CA ALA A 370 4.87 -1.82 30.18
C ALA A 370 4.14 -2.50 31.36
N GLY A 371 4.48 -3.76 31.67
CA GLY A 371 3.98 -4.47 32.84
C GLY A 371 2.45 -4.62 32.85
N ASP A 372 1.86 -4.53 34.04
CA ASP A 372 0.44 -4.81 34.33
C ASP A 372 -0.55 -3.87 33.60
N ASP A 373 -0.09 -2.71 33.13
CA ASP A 373 -0.94 -1.78 32.37
C ASP A 373 -1.37 -2.40 31.04
N VAL A 374 -0.48 -3.18 30.41
CA VAL A 374 -0.68 -3.79 29.09
C VAL A 374 -0.88 -5.30 29.20
N VAL A 375 -0.08 -5.97 30.01
CA VAL A 375 -0.04 -7.43 30.12
C VAL A 375 -0.98 -7.89 31.23
N VAL A 376 -2.03 -8.62 30.86
CA VAL A 376 -3.07 -9.07 31.80
C VAL A 376 -3.16 -10.58 31.77
N PHE A 377 -2.73 -11.20 32.87
CA PHE A 377 -2.86 -12.64 33.08
C PHE A 377 -3.78 -12.95 34.25
N TYR A 378 -4.53 -14.04 34.12
CA TYR A 378 -5.50 -14.50 35.10
C TYR A 378 -4.95 -15.70 35.90
N ASN A 379 -3.83 -15.48 36.60
CA ASN A 379 -3.02 -16.54 37.22
C ASN A 379 -3.41 -16.85 38.67
N ASP A 380 -3.98 -15.90 39.41
CA ASP A 380 -4.47 -16.16 40.77
C ASP A 380 -5.91 -16.69 40.76
N LYS A 381 -6.38 -17.22 41.91
CA LYS A 381 -7.70 -17.84 42.00
C LYS A 381 -8.86 -16.87 41.72
N ALA A 382 -8.72 -15.60 42.08
CA ALA A 382 -9.79 -14.61 41.90
C ALA A 382 -9.82 -14.06 40.47
N SER A 383 -8.66 -13.86 39.86
CA SER A 383 -8.59 -13.50 38.44
C SER A 383 -9.04 -14.67 37.55
N LEU A 384 -8.71 -15.92 37.89
CA LEU A 384 -9.21 -17.09 37.17
C LEU A 384 -10.75 -17.21 37.23
N SER A 385 -11.38 -16.97 38.38
CA SER A 385 -12.85 -16.95 38.43
C SER A 385 -13.45 -15.88 37.52
N THR A 386 -12.79 -14.71 37.43
CA THR A 386 -13.20 -13.63 36.53
C THR A 386 -13.08 -14.06 35.06
N LEU A 387 -11.98 -14.74 34.70
CA LEU A 387 -11.81 -15.30 33.35
C LEU A 387 -12.91 -16.30 33.01
N LEU A 388 -13.25 -17.20 33.93
CA LEU A 388 -14.32 -18.18 33.73
C LEU A 388 -15.70 -17.55 33.57
N GLU A 389 -16.00 -16.48 34.32
CA GLU A 389 -17.22 -15.69 34.16
C GLU A 389 -17.30 -15.04 32.77
N MET A 390 -16.19 -14.47 32.28
CA MET A 390 -16.14 -13.92 30.92
C MET A 390 -16.31 -15.00 29.84
N MET A 391 -15.71 -16.18 30.03
CA MET A 391 -15.81 -17.28 29.08
C MET A 391 -17.22 -17.89 29.04
N THR A 392 -17.89 -17.97 30.19
CA THR A 392 -19.28 -18.44 30.25
C THR A 392 -20.23 -17.46 29.58
N ALA A 393 -20.01 -16.14 29.73
CA ALA A 393 -20.77 -15.12 29.02
C ALA A 393 -20.53 -15.13 27.50
N ALA A 394 -19.32 -15.47 27.05
CA ALA A 394 -18.92 -15.49 25.64
C ALA A 394 -19.17 -16.84 24.91
N ARG A 395 -19.91 -17.78 25.51
CA ARG A 395 -20.15 -19.11 24.93
C ARG A 395 -20.87 -19.10 23.58
N ASP A 396 -21.70 -18.08 23.33
CA ASP A 396 -22.44 -17.93 22.06
C ASP A 396 -21.63 -17.15 21.00
N GLY A 397 -20.44 -16.68 21.34
CA GLY A 397 -19.53 -15.93 20.49
C GLY A 397 -18.78 -14.86 21.27
N VAL A 398 -17.50 -14.68 20.96
CA VAL A 398 -16.68 -13.66 21.62
C VAL A 398 -16.90 -12.29 20.97
N GLU A 399 -17.23 -11.28 21.78
CA GLU A 399 -17.41 -9.91 21.29
C GLU A 399 -16.07 -9.27 20.88
N GLU A 400 -16.02 -8.59 19.73
CA GLU A 400 -14.80 -8.02 19.13
C GLU A 400 -14.03 -7.06 20.06
N ASN A 401 -14.74 -6.25 20.85
CA ASN A 401 -14.14 -5.26 21.77
C ASN A 401 -14.31 -5.67 23.25
N SER A 402 -14.02 -6.94 23.56
CA SER A 402 -14.12 -7.46 24.93
C SER A 402 -12.74 -7.64 25.59
N PRO A 403 -12.66 -7.61 26.94
CA PRO A 403 -11.45 -7.98 27.67
C PRO A 403 -10.98 -9.41 27.36
N LEU A 404 -11.92 -10.31 27.02
CA LEU A 404 -11.62 -11.68 26.63
C LEU A 404 -10.92 -11.74 25.25
N MET A 405 -11.42 -11.02 24.24
CA MET A 405 -10.72 -10.92 22.95
C MET A 405 -9.34 -10.30 23.09
N TYR A 406 -9.21 -9.24 23.88
CA TYR A 406 -7.90 -8.64 24.16
C TYR A 406 -6.93 -9.66 24.77
N HIS A 407 -7.39 -10.46 25.73
CA HIS A 407 -6.57 -11.50 26.34
C HIS A 407 -6.19 -12.61 25.36
N ILE A 408 -7.11 -13.07 24.51
CA ILE A 408 -6.84 -14.06 23.45
C ILE A 408 -5.78 -13.51 22.48
N SER A 409 -5.98 -12.28 21.97
CA SER A 409 -5.03 -11.63 21.06
C SER A 409 -3.66 -11.37 21.71
N LEU A 410 -3.62 -11.10 23.01
CA LEU A 410 -2.36 -10.95 23.76
C LEU A 410 -1.59 -12.26 23.84
N VAL A 411 -2.27 -13.37 24.16
CA VAL A 411 -1.63 -14.70 24.21
C VAL A 411 -1.15 -15.13 22.82
N ASP A 412 -1.94 -14.88 21.78
CA ASP A 412 -1.53 -15.13 20.39
C ASP A 412 -0.33 -14.27 19.97
N LEU A 413 -0.28 -12.99 20.39
CA LEU A 413 0.86 -12.11 20.15
C LEU A 413 2.14 -12.63 20.78
N LEU A 414 2.07 -13.08 22.05
CA LEU A 414 3.22 -13.67 22.74
C LEU A 414 3.67 -14.97 22.07
N ALA A 415 2.73 -15.82 21.66
CA ALA A 415 3.04 -17.04 20.91
C ALA A 415 3.73 -16.72 19.58
N ALA A 416 3.26 -15.71 18.83
CA ALA A 416 3.86 -15.26 17.59
C ALA A 416 5.26 -14.64 17.77
N CYS A 417 5.52 -13.98 18.90
CA CYS A 417 6.85 -13.49 19.25
C CYS A 417 7.86 -14.64 19.40
N ALA A 418 7.45 -15.78 19.96
CA ALA A 418 8.29 -16.97 20.13
C ALA A 418 8.32 -17.88 18.89
N GLU A 419 7.34 -17.76 17.98
CA GLU A 419 7.28 -18.52 16.75
C GLU A 419 8.54 -18.29 15.87
N GLY A 420 9.10 -19.36 15.30
CA GLY A 420 10.30 -19.26 14.46
C GLY A 420 11.64 -19.39 15.22
N LYS A 421 11.64 -19.97 16.42
CA LYS A 421 12.84 -20.34 17.20
C LYS A 421 13.64 -19.11 17.60
N ASN A 422 13.14 -18.41 18.61
CA ASN A 422 13.74 -17.20 19.17
C ASN A 422 13.87 -17.35 20.69
N VAL A 423 15.04 -17.85 21.11
CA VAL A 423 15.38 -18.15 22.51
C VAL A 423 15.10 -16.99 23.46
N TYR A 424 15.40 -15.75 23.06
CA TYR A 424 15.21 -14.59 23.92
C TYR A 424 13.73 -14.40 24.29
N THR A 425 12.87 -14.46 23.28
CA THR A 425 11.43 -14.33 23.46
C THR A 425 10.81 -15.56 24.14
N GLU A 426 11.31 -16.77 23.86
CA GLU A 426 10.88 -18.02 24.50
C GLU A 426 11.09 -17.97 26.03
N ILE A 427 12.27 -17.54 26.49
CA ILE A 427 12.59 -17.42 27.92
C ILE A 427 11.67 -16.39 28.60
N LYS A 428 11.43 -15.24 27.96
CA LYS A 428 10.55 -14.21 28.52
C LYS A 428 9.09 -14.68 28.57
N CYS A 429 8.58 -15.29 27.51
CA CYS A 429 7.21 -15.81 27.46
C CYS A 429 6.96 -16.82 28.59
N THR A 430 7.89 -17.77 28.77
CA THR A 430 7.74 -18.80 29.82
C THR A 430 7.83 -18.26 31.24
N SER A 431 8.47 -17.10 31.44
CA SER A 431 8.45 -16.38 32.73
C SER A 431 7.13 -15.64 32.99
N LEU A 432 6.44 -15.20 31.94
CA LEU A 432 5.18 -14.45 32.02
C LEU A 432 3.97 -15.37 32.23
N LEU A 433 3.94 -16.52 31.55
CA LEU A 433 2.84 -17.47 31.61
C LEU A 433 3.38 -18.90 31.80
N PRO A 434 3.46 -19.38 33.05
CA PRO A 434 3.96 -20.72 33.38
C PRO A 434 3.08 -21.85 32.83
N LEU A 435 3.69 -23.00 32.55
CA LEU A 435 2.99 -24.16 32.00
C LEU A 435 1.83 -24.64 32.90
N GLU A 436 2.00 -24.59 34.22
CA GLU A 436 0.97 -24.99 35.20
C GLU A 436 -0.33 -24.19 35.02
N ASP A 437 -0.22 -22.86 34.87
CA ASP A 437 -1.37 -21.97 34.71
C ASP A 437 -2.08 -22.21 33.38
N VAL A 438 -1.33 -22.46 32.30
CA VAL A 438 -1.90 -22.82 30.99
C VAL A 438 -2.71 -24.11 31.09
N VAL A 439 -2.15 -25.16 31.69
CA VAL A 439 -2.86 -26.44 31.82
C VAL A 439 -4.12 -26.29 32.66
N ARG A 440 -4.07 -25.51 33.73
CA ARG A 440 -5.25 -25.23 34.58
C ARG A 440 -6.38 -24.55 33.80
N VAL A 441 -6.07 -23.62 32.91
CA VAL A 441 -7.08 -22.92 32.07
C VAL A 441 -7.64 -23.84 30.98
N VAL A 442 -6.77 -24.53 30.23
CA VAL A 442 -7.18 -25.35 29.07
C VAL A 442 -7.99 -26.58 29.49
N THR A 443 -7.68 -27.16 30.65
CA THR A 443 -8.34 -28.38 31.15
C THR A 443 -9.69 -28.12 31.82
N HIS A 444 -10.03 -26.86 32.13
CA HIS A 444 -11.30 -26.50 32.76
C HIS A 444 -12.51 -26.80 31.84
N GLU A 445 -13.63 -27.26 32.42
CA GLU A 445 -14.81 -27.71 31.65
C GLU A 445 -15.48 -26.56 30.87
N ASP A 446 -15.44 -25.35 31.43
CA ASP A 446 -16.00 -24.13 30.81
C ASP A 446 -15.07 -23.47 29.78
N CYS A 447 -13.97 -24.13 29.39
CA CYS A 447 -13.01 -23.54 28.46
C CYS A 447 -13.51 -23.51 27.00
N ILE A 448 -13.61 -22.31 26.41
CA ILE A 448 -14.02 -22.11 25.00
C ILE A 448 -12.88 -22.41 24.02
N THR A 449 -13.23 -22.76 22.78
CA THR A 449 -12.27 -23.19 21.74
C THR A 449 -11.25 -22.12 21.35
N GLU A 450 -11.63 -20.86 21.38
CA GLU A 450 -10.84 -19.69 21.02
C GLU A 450 -9.69 -19.51 22.02
N VAL A 451 -9.99 -19.64 23.32
CA VAL A 451 -8.99 -19.61 24.39
C VAL A 451 -8.07 -20.81 24.31
N LYS A 452 -8.62 -22.03 24.08
CA LYS A 452 -7.78 -23.22 23.86
C LYS A 452 -6.82 -23.05 22.69
N MET A 453 -7.26 -22.41 21.60
CA MET A 453 -6.43 -22.18 20.43
C MET A 453 -5.21 -21.32 20.77
N ALA A 454 -5.42 -20.17 21.43
CA ALA A 454 -4.33 -19.27 21.79
C ALA A 454 -3.36 -19.90 22.80
N TYR A 455 -3.88 -20.49 23.88
CA TYR A 455 -3.06 -21.10 24.93
C TYR A 455 -2.27 -22.31 24.45
N VAL A 456 -2.83 -23.15 23.58
CA VAL A 456 -2.10 -24.30 23.04
C VAL A 456 -1.07 -23.87 21.99
N ASN A 457 -1.36 -22.85 21.16
CA ASN A 457 -0.34 -22.25 20.30
C ASN A 457 0.83 -21.69 21.11
N PHE A 458 0.55 -21.05 22.25
CA PHE A 458 1.56 -20.58 23.17
C PHE A 458 2.43 -21.73 23.72
N VAL A 459 1.80 -22.83 24.17
CA VAL A 459 2.56 -24.02 24.61
C VAL A 459 3.42 -24.59 23.47
N ASN A 460 2.87 -24.65 22.25
CA ASN A 460 3.58 -25.16 21.10
C ASN A 460 4.85 -24.34 20.82
N HIS A 461 4.75 -23.01 20.73
CA HIS A 461 5.87 -22.16 20.35
C HIS A 461 6.82 -21.81 21.51
N CYS A 462 6.35 -21.79 22.76
CA CYS A 462 7.18 -21.41 23.91
C CYS A 462 7.75 -22.59 24.70
N TYR A 463 7.20 -23.81 24.56
CA TYR A 463 7.66 -24.99 25.31
C TYR A 463 7.98 -26.22 24.46
N VAL A 464 7.33 -26.40 23.29
CA VAL A 464 7.48 -27.62 22.48
C VAL A 464 8.46 -27.44 21.32
N ASP A 465 8.19 -26.52 20.40
CA ASP A 465 9.01 -26.23 19.21
C ASP A 465 10.03 -25.11 19.49
N THR A 466 10.74 -25.24 20.61
CA THR A 466 11.76 -24.28 21.04
C THR A 466 13.13 -24.58 20.42
N GLU A 467 14.00 -23.58 20.36
CA GLU A 467 15.39 -23.78 19.93
C GLU A 467 16.20 -24.52 21.00
N VAL A 468 15.94 -24.21 22.28
CA VAL A 468 16.59 -24.80 23.45
C VAL A 468 15.60 -25.71 24.18
N GLU A 469 16.08 -26.85 24.65
CA GLU A 469 15.26 -27.82 25.39
C GLU A 469 14.67 -27.22 26.68
N MET A 470 13.34 -27.17 26.76
CA MET A 470 12.61 -26.78 27.96
C MET A 470 12.35 -28.01 28.83
N LYS A 471 13.25 -28.29 29.79
CA LYS A 471 13.18 -29.50 30.63
C LYS A 471 11.84 -29.72 31.32
N GLU A 472 11.17 -28.64 31.73
CA GLU A 472 9.89 -28.67 32.44
C GLU A 472 8.80 -29.43 31.67
N ILE A 473 8.76 -29.34 30.34
CA ILE A 473 7.74 -30.02 29.55
C ILE A 473 7.91 -31.55 29.53
N TYR A 474 9.15 -32.04 29.71
CA TYR A 474 9.45 -33.46 29.67
C TYR A 474 9.43 -34.11 31.06
N THR A 475 9.71 -33.33 32.12
CA THR A 475 9.74 -33.81 33.50
C THR A 475 8.41 -33.68 34.23
N SER A 476 7.56 -32.72 33.86
CA SER A 476 6.25 -32.52 34.48
C SER A 476 5.14 -33.39 33.86
N ASN A 477 4.04 -33.58 34.59
CA ASN A 477 2.85 -34.28 34.10
C ASN A 477 1.89 -33.35 33.33
N HIS A 478 2.22 -32.07 33.21
CA HIS A 478 1.33 -31.04 32.65
C HIS A 478 1.01 -31.29 31.17
N ILE A 479 2.02 -31.57 30.33
CA ILE A 479 1.81 -31.85 28.90
C ILE A 479 0.94 -33.09 28.66
N TRP A 480 1.07 -34.10 29.53
CA TRP A 480 0.30 -35.34 29.45
C TRP A 480 -1.18 -35.09 29.77
N THR A 481 -1.46 -34.21 30.73
CA THR A 481 -2.83 -33.77 31.05
C THR A 481 -3.45 -33.00 29.87
N LEU A 482 -2.66 -32.18 29.16
CA LEU A 482 -3.10 -31.53 27.92
C LEU A 482 -3.41 -32.54 26.83
N PHE A 483 -2.57 -33.55 26.63
CA PHE A 483 -2.81 -34.60 25.64
C PHE A 483 -4.09 -35.39 25.93
N GLU A 484 -4.39 -35.71 27.19
CA GLU A 484 -5.69 -36.28 27.55
C GLU A 484 -6.85 -35.36 27.16
N ASN A 485 -6.74 -34.05 27.44
CA ASN A 485 -7.74 -33.06 27.02
C ASN A 485 -7.90 -33.01 25.49
N PHE A 486 -6.80 -33.08 24.72
CA PHE A 486 -6.84 -33.11 23.26
C PHE A 486 -7.62 -34.33 22.73
N THR A 487 -7.49 -35.51 23.37
CA THR A 487 -8.27 -36.68 22.95
C THR A 487 -9.78 -36.46 23.12
N LEU A 488 -10.20 -35.73 24.16
CA LEU A 488 -11.61 -35.38 24.38
C LEU A 488 -12.12 -34.43 23.30
N ASP A 489 -11.34 -33.41 22.94
CA ASP A 489 -11.71 -32.44 21.90
C ASP A 489 -11.72 -33.06 20.50
N MET A 490 -10.74 -33.91 20.17
CA MET A 490 -10.72 -34.71 18.94
C MET A 490 -11.93 -35.65 18.87
N ALA A 491 -12.31 -36.28 19.99
CA ALA A 491 -13.49 -37.12 20.06
C ALA A 491 -14.80 -36.31 19.90
N ARG A 492 -14.89 -35.10 20.46
CA ARG A 492 -16.03 -34.19 20.27
C ARG A 492 -16.21 -33.81 18.80
N MET A 493 -15.11 -33.49 18.11
CA MET A 493 -15.12 -33.22 16.67
C MET A 493 -15.57 -34.44 15.86
N CYS A 494 -15.17 -35.66 16.26
CA CYS A 494 -15.51 -36.90 15.56
C CYS A 494 -16.94 -37.42 15.85
N LYS A 495 -17.54 -37.15 17.03
CA LYS A 495 -18.86 -37.71 17.44
C LYS A 495 -20.03 -37.21 16.60
N LYS A 496 -19.92 -36.08 15.88
CA LYS A 496 -20.99 -35.51 15.04
C LYS A 496 -21.11 -36.19 13.65
N ARG A 497 -21.06 -37.54 13.57
CA ARG A 497 -20.97 -38.29 12.29
C ARG A 497 -22.23 -38.26 11.40
N GLU A 498 -23.43 -38.01 11.95
CA GLU A 498 -24.69 -38.18 11.18
C GLU A 498 -25.58 -36.92 11.04
N LYS A 499 -25.42 -35.92 11.91
CA LYS A 499 -26.09 -34.60 11.81
C LYS A 499 -25.08 -33.50 12.12
N ARG A 500 -24.20 -33.19 11.16
CA ARG A 500 -23.13 -32.21 11.36
C ARG A 500 -23.71 -30.79 11.39
N LEU A 501 -23.60 -30.14 12.55
CA LEU A 501 -23.46 -28.69 12.61
C LEU A 501 -21.94 -28.39 12.54
N PRO A 502 -21.44 -27.79 11.45
CA PRO A 502 -20.02 -27.47 11.31
C PRO A 502 -19.62 -26.48 12.41
N ASP A 503 -18.49 -26.77 13.04
CA ASP A 503 -17.91 -25.94 14.10
C ASP A 503 -16.53 -25.50 13.62
N PRO A 504 -16.44 -24.38 12.88
CA PRO A 504 -15.21 -24.00 12.19
C PRO A 504 -14.07 -23.65 13.16
N THR A 505 -14.38 -23.17 14.37
CA THR A 505 -13.38 -22.81 15.38
C THR A 505 -12.78 -24.07 16.02
N LEU A 506 -13.61 -25.06 16.39
CA LEU A 506 -13.13 -26.36 16.87
C LEU A 506 -12.34 -27.11 15.80
N GLU A 507 -12.81 -27.10 14.55
CA GLU A 507 -12.12 -27.76 13.43
C GLU A 507 -10.74 -27.13 13.18
N LYS A 508 -10.65 -25.79 13.17
CA LYS A 508 -9.36 -25.09 13.06
C LYS A 508 -8.46 -25.45 14.23
N TYR A 509 -8.95 -25.40 15.47
CA TYR A 509 -8.18 -25.74 16.67
C TYR A 509 -7.58 -27.14 16.60
N VAL A 510 -8.39 -28.15 16.28
CA VAL A 510 -7.90 -29.52 16.22
C VAL A 510 -6.96 -29.74 15.04
N LEU A 511 -7.33 -29.26 13.84
CA LEU A 511 -6.60 -29.57 12.61
C LEU A 511 -5.30 -28.79 12.43
N THR A 512 -5.18 -27.59 13.01
CA THR A 512 -3.95 -26.80 12.94
C THR A 512 -3.19 -26.87 14.25
N VAL A 513 -3.79 -26.49 15.38
CA VAL A 513 -3.05 -26.28 16.62
C VAL A 513 -2.72 -27.60 17.33
N VAL A 514 -3.71 -28.45 17.55
CA VAL A 514 -3.52 -29.73 18.28
C VAL A 514 -2.61 -30.68 17.51
N LEU A 515 -2.87 -30.88 16.22
CA LEU A 515 -2.05 -31.76 15.38
C LEU A 515 -0.60 -31.26 15.27
N ASP A 516 -0.38 -29.95 15.07
CA ASP A 516 0.97 -29.40 14.99
C ASP A 516 1.70 -29.53 16.34
N THR A 517 1.02 -29.32 17.46
CA THR A 517 1.60 -29.49 18.81
C THR A 517 2.01 -30.94 19.09
N ILE A 518 1.12 -31.90 18.79
CA ILE A 518 1.42 -33.34 18.92
C ILE A 518 2.61 -33.69 18.02
N ASN A 519 2.56 -33.28 16.75
CA ASN A 519 3.60 -33.60 15.79
C ASN A 519 4.95 -32.99 16.19
N ALA A 520 4.98 -31.73 16.63
CA ALA A 520 6.20 -31.05 17.10
C ALA A 520 6.79 -31.74 18.33
N PHE A 521 5.96 -32.08 19.32
CA PHE A 521 6.42 -32.74 20.55
C PHE A 521 7.05 -34.10 20.25
N PHE A 522 6.36 -34.98 19.51
CA PHE A 522 6.86 -36.33 19.24
C PHE A 522 7.93 -36.39 18.14
N SER A 523 8.09 -35.35 17.32
CA SER A 523 9.21 -35.23 16.37
C SER A 523 10.49 -34.73 17.05
N SER A 524 10.38 -34.16 18.25
CA SER A 524 11.53 -33.63 18.99
C SER A 524 12.45 -34.75 19.48
N PRO A 525 13.77 -34.66 19.25
CA PRO A 525 14.72 -35.65 19.76
C PRO A 525 14.78 -35.69 21.30
N PHE A 526 14.35 -34.61 21.97
CA PHE A 526 14.29 -34.56 23.43
C PHE A 526 13.16 -35.43 23.98
N SER A 527 12.03 -35.50 23.25
CA SER A 527 10.92 -36.39 23.61
C SER A 527 11.37 -37.86 23.55
N GLU A 528 12.10 -38.25 22.50
CA GLU A 528 12.58 -39.62 22.32
C GLU A 528 13.49 -40.10 23.44
N ASN A 529 14.13 -39.22 24.20
CA ASN A 529 15.02 -39.56 25.32
C ASN A 529 14.35 -39.51 26.69
N SER A 530 13.13 -39.00 26.79
CA SER A 530 12.43 -38.85 28.07
C SER A 530 12.02 -40.21 28.67
N THR A 531 12.13 -40.33 30.00
CA THR A 531 11.64 -41.49 30.76
C THR A 531 10.14 -41.42 31.03
N SER A 532 9.52 -40.23 31.02
CA SER A 532 8.09 -40.05 31.28
C SER A 532 7.20 -40.68 30.19
N LEU A 533 7.72 -40.88 28.98
CA LEU A 533 7.06 -41.65 27.92
C LEU A 533 6.77 -43.11 28.31
N GLN A 534 7.56 -43.70 29.21
CA GLN A 534 7.33 -45.09 29.66
C GLN A 534 6.12 -45.21 30.58
N THR A 535 5.81 -44.17 31.36
CA THR A 535 4.67 -44.17 32.29
C THR A 535 3.35 -43.79 31.61
N HIS A 536 3.42 -43.11 30.47
CA HIS A 536 2.26 -42.53 29.76
C HIS A 536 1.93 -43.21 28.42
N GLN A 537 2.32 -44.48 28.25
CA GLN A 537 2.11 -45.24 27.02
C GLN A 537 0.64 -45.30 26.59
N THR A 538 -0.29 -45.33 27.54
CA THR A 538 -1.74 -45.35 27.29
C THR A 538 -2.23 -44.09 26.57
N ILE A 539 -1.69 -42.91 26.92
CA ILE A 539 -2.05 -41.64 26.30
C ILE A 539 -1.58 -41.61 24.84
N VAL A 540 -0.37 -42.10 24.55
CA VAL A 540 0.16 -42.20 23.18
C VAL A 540 -0.74 -43.09 22.31
N VAL A 541 -1.21 -44.23 22.85
CA VAL A 541 -2.16 -45.11 22.15
C VAL A 541 -3.50 -44.40 21.92
N GLN A 542 -4.02 -43.66 22.89
CA GLN A 542 -5.28 -42.91 22.76
C GLN A 542 -5.18 -41.76 21.75
N LEU A 543 -4.06 -41.05 21.71
CA LEU A 543 -3.79 -40.02 20.70
C LEU A 543 -3.76 -40.66 19.31
N LEU A 544 -3.01 -41.74 19.12
CA LEU A 544 -2.93 -42.45 17.85
C LEU A 544 -4.31 -42.94 17.37
N GLN A 545 -5.11 -43.53 18.27
CA GLN A 545 -6.51 -43.91 17.98
C GLN A 545 -7.36 -42.71 17.58
N SER A 546 -7.22 -41.57 18.27
CA SER A 546 -8.00 -40.36 18.01
C SER A 546 -7.64 -39.73 16.67
N THR A 547 -6.34 -39.64 16.33
CA THR A 547 -5.86 -39.12 15.04
C THR A 547 -6.28 -40.02 13.88
N MET A 548 -6.32 -41.34 14.09
CA MET A 548 -6.83 -42.29 13.09
C MET A 548 -8.34 -42.15 12.84
N ARG A 549 -9.15 -41.97 13.90
CA ARG A 549 -10.58 -41.67 13.74
C ARG A 549 -10.83 -40.37 12.98
N LEU A 550 -9.92 -39.40 13.10
CA LEU A 550 -9.93 -38.16 12.32
C LEU A 550 -9.72 -38.44 10.82
N LEU A 551 -8.76 -39.30 10.47
CA LEU A 551 -8.45 -39.64 9.07
C LEU A 551 -9.62 -40.33 8.37
N GLU A 552 -10.39 -41.13 9.11
CA GLU A 552 -11.60 -41.81 8.62
C GLU A 552 -12.78 -40.86 8.32
N CYS A 553 -12.68 -39.58 8.68
CA CYS A 553 -13.76 -38.62 8.48
C CYS A 553 -13.88 -38.23 6.99
N PRO A 554 -15.05 -38.45 6.34
CA PRO A 554 -15.21 -38.25 4.89
C PRO A 554 -15.16 -36.77 4.46
N TRP A 555 -15.39 -35.85 5.40
CA TRP A 555 -15.43 -34.40 5.17
C TRP A 555 -14.05 -33.73 5.20
N LEU A 556 -13.00 -34.45 5.60
CA LEU A 556 -11.66 -33.88 5.76
C LEU A 556 -11.05 -33.51 4.39
N GLN A 557 -10.63 -32.26 4.24
CA GLN A 557 -10.00 -31.78 2.99
C GLN A 557 -8.61 -32.40 2.77
N GLN A 558 -8.19 -32.49 1.50
CA GLN A 558 -6.93 -33.14 1.12
C GLN A 558 -5.68 -32.53 1.77
N GLN A 559 -5.65 -31.21 1.99
CA GLN A 559 -4.54 -30.53 2.67
C GLN A 559 -4.41 -30.94 4.14
N HIS A 560 -5.53 -31.04 4.86
CA HIS A 560 -5.53 -31.47 6.26
C HIS A 560 -5.26 -32.97 6.38
N LYS A 561 -5.67 -33.80 5.40
CA LYS A 561 -5.32 -35.23 5.36
C LYS A 561 -3.82 -35.47 5.43
N SER A 562 -3.01 -34.70 4.67
CA SER A 562 -1.56 -34.85 4.73
C SER A 562 -0.95 -34.51 6.11
N SER A 563 -1.51 -33.52 6.82
CA SER A 563 -1.06 -33.20 8.19
C SER A 563 -1.44 -34.30 9.17
N VAL A 564 -2.67 -34.81 9.08
CA VAL A 564 -3.15 -35.94 9.90
C VAL A 564 -2.30 -37.19 9.67
N GLU A 565 -2.00 -37.53 8.41
CA GLU A 565 -1.13 -38.67 8.06
C GLU A 565 0.29 -38.50 8.59
N ALA A 566 0.85 -37.29 8.54
CA ALA A 566 2.16 -36.99 9.10
C ALA A 566 2.17 -37.20 10.63
N CYS A 567 1.16 -36.67 11.33
CA CYS A 567 1.02 -36.85 12.78
C CYS A 567 0.87 -38.35 13.17
N ILE A 568 0.06 -39.12 12.43
CA ILE A 568 -0.08 -40.58 12.62
C ILE A 568 1.27 -41.27 12.47
N ARG A 569 2.04 -40.89 11.45
CA ARG A 569 3.37 -41.46 11.19
C ARG A 569 4.33 -41.19 12.34
N THR A 570 4.40 -39.96 12.82
CA THR A 570 5.26 -39.58 13.94
C THR A 570 4.92 -40.39 15.19
N LEU A 571 3.63 -40.44 15.57
CA LEU A 571 3.17 -41.24 16.71
C LEU A 571 3.46 -42.74 16.55
N ALA A 572 3.27 -43.28 15.34
CA ALA A 572 3.54 -44.68 15.04
C ALA A 572 5.04 -45.03 15.13
N MET A 573 5.93 -44.13 14.66
CA MET A 573 7.38 -44.33 14.79
C MET A 573 7.80 -44.33 16.25
N VAL A 574 7.27 -43.43 17.08
CA VAL A 574 7.54 -43.39 18.53
C VAL A 574 7.03 -44.65 19.23
N ALA A 575 5.83 -45.13 18.89
CA ALA A 575 5.30 -46.38 19.43
C ALA A 575 6.21 -47.57 19.09
N LYS A 576 6.72 -47.63 17.86
CA LYS A 576 7.62 -48.69 17.40
C LYS A 576 9.01 -48.61 18.04
N SER A 577 9.61 -47.42 18.13
CA SER A 577 10.95 -47.23 18.71
C SER A 577 11.00 -47.60 20.20
N ARG A 578 9.90 -47.34 20.93
CA ARG A 578 9.77 -47.66 22.36
C ARG A 578 9.09 -49.01 22.65
N SER A 579 8.76 -49.80 21.64
CA SER A 579 8.08 -51.10 21.77
C SER A 579 6.77 -51.03 22.57
N ILE A 580 5.96 -49.98 22.33
CA ILE A 580 4.64 -49.81 22.96
C ILE A 580 3.67 -50.80 22.32
N ALA A 581 3.00 -51.61 23.14
CA ALA A 581 2.03 -52.60 22.65
C ALA A 581 0.77 -51.90 22.09
N LEU A 582 0.55 -52.03 20.79
CA LEU A 582 -0.65 -51.52 20.11
C LEU A 582 -1.74 -52.60 20.03
N PRO A 583 -3.03 -52.24 20.15
CA PRO A 583 -4.13 -53.15 19.81
C PRO A 583 -4.02 -53.64 18.36
N MET A 584 -4.31 -54.92 18.09
CA MET A 584 -4.05 -55.55 16.79
C MET A 584 -4.70 -54.80 15.61
N ASP A 585 -5.92 -54.29 15.78
CA ASP A 585 -6.63 -53.54 14.74
C ASP A 585 -5.94 -52.21 14.39
N LEU A 586 -5.36 -51.56 15.40
CA LEU A 586 -4.63 -50.31 15.25
C LEU A 586 -3.27 -50.56 14.57
N ASP A 587 -2.56 -51.61 15.00
CA ASP A 587 -1.27 -52.00 14.45
C ASP A 587 -1.36 -52.38 12.97
N ALA A 588 -2.43 -53.08 12.56
CA ALA A 588 -2.69 -53.44 11.17
C ALA A 588 -2.89 -52.20 10.27
N HIS A 589 -3.67 -51.22 10.72
CA HIS A 589 -3.91 -49.99 9.96
C HIS A 589 -2.67 -49.09 9.91
N VAL A 590 -1.94 -48.96 11.02
CA VAL A 590 -0.67 -48.22 11.09
C VAL A 590 0.36 -48.84 10.15
N SER A 591 0.49 -50.17 10.16
CA SER A 591 1.37 -50.90 9.26
C SER A 591 0.97 -50.71 7.80
N SER A 592 -0.32 -50.70 7.48
CA SER A 592 -0.82 -50.40 6.14
C SER A 592 -0.46 -48.98 5.68
N LEU A 593 -0.61 -47.97 6.54
CA LEU A 593 -0.31 -46.56 6.24
C LEU A 593 1.20 -46.27 6.09
N LEU A 594 2.03 -46.92 6.92
CA LEU A 594 3.49 -46.85 6.81
C LEU A 594 3.98 -47.50 5.50
N ASN A 595 3.35 -48.60 5.07
CA ASN A 595 3.69 -49.35 3.86
C ASN A 595 3.08 -48.76 2.56
N SER A 596 1.91 -48.12 2.62
CA SER A 596 1.34 -47.40 1.46
C SER A 596 2.16 -46.17 1.08
N SER A 597 2.99 -45.67 2.00
CA SER A 597 3.86 -44.52 1.77
C SER A 597 5.21 -44.90 1.15
N SER A 598 5.73 -46.10 1.41
CA SER A 598 6.97 -46.59 0.78
C SER A 598 6.80 -46.88 -0.72
N THR A 599 5.57 -47.04 -1.21
CA THR A 599 5.26 -47.06 -2.65
C THR A 599 5.15 -45.66 -3.27
N ASN A 600 4.89 -44.61 -2.48
CA ASN A 600 4.83 -43.22 -2.95
C ASN A 600 6.20 -42.50 -2.93
N THR A 601 7.17 -42.93 -2.11
CA THR A 601 8.53 -42.35 -2.10
C THR A 601 9.47 -42.99 -3.12
N VAL A 602 9.25 -44.24 -3.53
CA VAL A 602 10.11 -44.94 -4.50
C VAL A 602 9.81 -44.56 -5.96
N GLN A 603 8.66 -43.95 -6.27
CA GLN A 603 8.35 -43.48 -7.63
C GLN A 603 8.81 -42.05 -7.96
N ARG A 604 9.50 -41.33 -7.05
CA ARG A 604 9.97 -39.95 -7.34
C ARG A 604 11.41 -39.83 -7.82
N ASN A 605 12.22 -40.89 -7.76
CA ASN A 605 13.61 -40.86 -8.24
C ASN A 605 13.85 -41.87 -9.36
N THR A 606 13.25 -41.64 -10.53
CA THR A 606 13.86 -41.96 -11.83
C THR A 606 13.05 -41.31 -12.95
N SER A 607 13.78 -40.59 -13.79
CA SER A 607 13.37 -39.74 -14.90
C SER A 607 12.41 -40.38 -15.91
N SER A 608 11.37 -39.64 -16.28
CA SER A 608 10.82 -39.63 -17.64
C SER A 608 10.10 -38.31 -17.93
N TYR A 609 10.79 -37.48 -18.71
CA TYR A 609 10.23 -36.50 -19.62
C TYR A 609 9.04 -37.09 -20.39
N LYS A 610 8.03 -36.23 -20.65
CA LYS A 610 6.92 -36.33 -21.62
C LYS A 610 5.52 -36.71 -21.08
N THR A 611 4.72 -35.64 -20.97
CA THR A 611 3.34 -35.50 -21.47
C THR A 611 2.23 -36.36 -20.86
N ALA A 612 1.49 -35.76 -19.91
CA ALA A 612 0.06 -36.06 -19.70
C ALA A 612 -0.62 -34.91 -18.93
N THR A 613 -0.99 -33.87 -19.68
CA THR A 613 -1.91 -32.81 -19.27
C THR A 613 -3.34 -33.36 -19.21
N ARG A 614 -3.96 -33.39 -18.02
CA ARG A 614 -5.43 -33.44 -17.84
C ARG A 614 -5.82 -32.53 -16.67
N THR A 615 -6.20 -31.30 -16.99
CA THR A 615 -7.59 -30.79 -16.96
C THR A 615 -8.16 -30.62 -15.55
N PHE A 616 -7.73 -29.55 -14.88
CA PHE A 616 -8.65 -28.76 -14.04
C PHE A 616 -9.50 -27.88 -14.97
N PRO A 617 -10.76 -27.54 -14.61
CA PRO A 617 -11.49 -26.48 -15.28
C PRO A 617 -10.78 -25.17 -14.93
N ARG A 618 -9.77 -24.84 -15.72
CA ARG A 618 -9.15 -23.52 -15.75
C ARG A 618 -10.29 -22.60 -16.16
N VAL A 619 -10.75 -21.74 -15.25
CA VAL A 619 -11.45 -20.53 -15.65
C VAL A 619 -10.56 -19.91 -16.71
N SER A 620 -11.03 -19.89 -17.94
CA SER A 620 -10.31 -19.32 -19.07
C SER A 620 -10.02 -17.88 -18.74
N THR A 621 -8.79 -17.59 -18.29
CA THR A 621 -8.24 -16.24 -18.33
C THR A 621 -8.36 -15.80 -19.77
N THR A 622 -9.19 -14.79 -20.01
CA THR A 622 -9.30 -14.10 -21.29
C THR A 622 -7.89 -13.86 -21.85
N PRO A 623 -7.62 -14.16 -23.14
CA PRO A 623 -6.30 -14.01 -23.77
C PRO A 623 -5.65 -12.64 -23.53
N ASN A 624 -6.46 -11.60 -23.36
CA ASN A 624 -6.03 -10.20 -23.22
C ASN A 624 -5.34 -9.85 -21.87
N GLN A 625 -5.14 -10.79 -20.94
CA GLN A 625 -4.57 -10.49 -19.61
C GLN A 625 -3.07 -10.17 -19.63
N TRP A 626 -2.30 -10.89 -20.45
CA TRP A 626 -0.86 -10.70 -20.56
C TRP A 626 -0.52 -9.43 -21.36
N ASP A 627 -1.39 -9.05 -22.30
CA ASP A 627 -1.20 -7.87 -23.14
C ASP A 627 -1.20 -6.57 -22.34
N TYR A 628 -2.09 -6.41 -21.36
CA TYR A 628 -2.18 -5.13 -20.62
C TYR A 628 -0.96 -4.85 -19.73
N LYS A 629 -0.45 -5.88 -19.05
CA LYS A 629 0.76 -5.75 -18.23
C LYS A 629 1.99 -5.54 -19.13
N ASN A 630 2.08 -6.31 -20.21
CA ASN A 630 3.15 -6.20 -21.20
C ASN A 630 3.17 -4.81 -21.87
N ILE A 631 2.04 -4.28 -22.33
CA ILE A 631 1.95 -2.93 -22.94
C ILE A 631 2.50 -1.86 -22.00
N ILE A 632 2.23 -1.97 -20.71
CA ILE A 632 2.63 -0.95 -19.73
C ILE A 632 4.09 -1.09 -19.33
N GLU A 633 4.58 -2.31 -19.13
CA GLU A 633 6.02 -2.56 -18.91
C GLU A 633 6.82 -2.04 -20.11
N LYS A 634 6.38 -2.35 -21.34
CA LYS A 634 7.00 -1.84 -22.57
C LYS A 634 6.93 -0.32 -22.70
N LEU A 635 5.82 0.31 -22.32
CA LEU A 635 5.74 1.77 -22.29
C LEU A 635 6.71 2.36 -21.27
N GLN A 636 6.85 1.78 -20.07
CA GLN A 636 7.80 2.23 -19.07
C GLN A 636 9.25 2.05 -19.51
N ASP A 637 9.58 0.93 -20.16
CA ASP A 637 10.90 0.71 -20.76
C ASP A 637 11.24 1.81 -21.78
N ILE A 638 10.27 2.20 -22.62
CA ILE A 638 10.44 3.29 -23.59
C ILE A 638 10.58 4.63 -22.89
N ILE A 639 9.76 4.93 -21.88
CA ILE A 639 9.85 6.18 -21.11
C ILE A 639 11.25 6.33 -20.51
N ASN A 640 11.79 5.27 -19.91
CA ASN A 640 13.13 5.27 -19.32
C ASN A 640 14.21 5.43 -20.40
N ALA A 641 14.11 4.71 -21.52
CA ALA A 641 15.05 4.84 -22.62
C ALA A 641 15.04 6.25 -23.25
N LEU A 642 13.85 6.86 -23.40
CA LEU A 642 13.71 8.24 -23.86
C LEU A 642 14.23 9.24 -22.85
N GLU A 643 14.04 9.01 -21.56
CA GLU A 643 14.59 9.87 -20.51
C GLU A 643 16.12 9.88 -20.55
N ASP A 644 16.76 8.71 -20.58
CA ASP A 644 18.22 8.61 -20.64
C ASP A 644 18.77 9.23 -21.95
N ARG A 645 18.07 9.02 -23.06
CA ARG A 645 18.47 9.54 -24.37
C ARG A 645 18.31 11.06 -24.50
N LEU A 646 17.21 11.62 -24.00
CA LEU A 646 16.90 13.05 -24.13
C LEU A 646 17.50 13.91 -23.02
N LYS A 647 17.93 13.33 -21.89
CA LYS A 647 18.54 14.07 -20.77
C LYS A 647 19.67 15.04 -21.18
N PRO A 648 20.71 14.63 -21.94
CA PRO A 648 21.75 15.57 -22.38
C PRO A 648 21.20 16.67 -23.29
N LEU A 649 20.19 16.37 -24.11
CA LEU A 649 19.53 17.36 -24.98
C LEU A 649 18.70 18.37 -24.18
N VAL A 650 18.08 17.95 -23.07
CA VAL A 650 17.37 18.87 -22.15
C VAL A 650 18.36 19.82 -21.49
N GLU A 651 19.50 19.31 -21.03
CA GLU A 651 20.55 20.14 -20.44
C GLU A 651 21.11 21.15 -21.46
N ALA A 652 21.27 20.73 -22.72
CA ALA A 652 21.66 21.59 -23.82
C ALA A 652 20.61 22.68 -24.13
N GLU A 653 19.32 22.35 -24.21
CA GLU A 653 18.24 23.35 -24.42
C GLU A 653 18.25 24.44 -23.34
N LEU A 654 18.41 24.03 -22.08
CA LEU A 654 18.52 24.95 -20.95
C LEU A 654 19.81 25.77 -21.00
N SER A 655 20.92 25.20 -21.47
CA SER A 655 22.17 25.93 -21.67
C SER A 655 22.05 26.98 -22.78
N VAL A 656 21.31 26.72 -23.85
CA VAL A 656 21.04 27.70 -24.91
C VAL A 656 20.21 28.86 -24.36
N LEU A 657 19.23 28.60 -23.49
CA LEU A 657 18.49 29.66 -22.81
C LEU A 657 19.43 30.57 -21.99
N VAL A 658 20.38 29.98 -21.25
CA VAL A 658 21.39 30.74 -20.50
C VAL A 658 22.20 31.66 -21.43
N ASP A 659 22.64 31.15 -22.58
CA ASP A 659 23.38 31.94 -23.57
C ASP A 659 22.53 33.07 -24.19
N VAL A 660 21.26 32.80 -24.49
CA VAL A 660 20.30 33.80 -25.02
C VAL A 660 20.05 34.91 -24.01
N LEU A 661 19.92 34.56 -22.72
CA LEU A 661 19.73 35.54 -21.65
C LEU A 661 21.00 36.32 -21.31
N HIS A 662 22.19 35.75 -21.59
CA HIS A 662 23.45 36.46 -21.43
C HIS A 662 23.66 37.50 -22.52
N ARG A 663 23.29 37.19 -23.78
CA ARG A 663 23.44 38.09 -24.93
C ARG A 663 22.13 38.31 -25.70
N PRO A 664 21.11 38.90 -25.07
CA PRO A 664 19.82 39.13 -25.71
C PRO A 664 19.88 40.12 -26.88
N GLU A 665 20.90 40.99 -26.92
CA GLU A 665 21.11 42.00 -27.96
C GLU A 665 21.24 41.42 -29.37
N LEU A 666 21.81 40.21 -29.50
CA LEU A 666 22.03 39.54 -30.80
C LEU A 666 20.73 39.13 -31.50
N LEU A 667 19.59 39.17 -30.79
CA LEU A 667 18.28 38.89 -31.38
C LEU A 667 17.73 40.11 -32.15
N PHE A 668 18.19 41.32 -31.85
CA PHE A 668 17.67 42.57 -32.42
C PHE A 668 18.64 43.14 -33.47
N MET A 669 18.13 43.94 -34.41
CA MET A 669 19.00 44.61 -35.37
C MET A 669 19.77 45.75 -34.69
N GLU A 670 21.07 45.87 -35.04
CA GLU A 670 21.97 46.91 -34.55
C GLU A 670 21.37 48.30 -34.83
N GLY A 671 21.33 49.17 -33.80
CA GLY A 671 20.79 50.52 -33.90
C GLY A 671 19.32 50.69 -33.48
N THR A 672 18.61 49.61 -33.12
CA THR A 672 17.27 49.72 -32.50
C THR A 672 17.36 50.10 -31.02
N GLU A 673 16.32 50.76 -30.48
CA GLU A 673 16.24 51.07 -29.04
C GLU A 673 16.31 49.81 -28.16
N ALA A 674 15.71 48.71 -28.64
CA ALA A 674 15.75 47.41 -27.97
C ALA A 674 17.20 46.87 -27.90
N PHE A 675 17.98 46.99 -28.98
CA PHE A 675 19.39 46.58 -29.00
C PHE A 675 20.20 47.35 -27.96
N GLN A 676 20.11 48.69 -27.94
CA GLN A 676 20.85 49.54 -27.00
C GLN A 676 20.46 49.27 -25.54
N ARG A 677 19.17 49.01 -25.27
CA ARG A 677 18.67 48.68 -23.93
C ARG A 677 19.11 47.30 -23.45
N CYS A 678 19.26 46.34 -24.35
CA CYS A 678 19.83 45.03 -24.04
C CYS A 678 21.35 45.13 -23.79
N GLU A 679 22.10 45.83 -24.65
CA GLU A 679 23.55 46.01 -24.55
C GLU A 679 23.97 46.71 -23.24
N SER A 680 23.21 47.71 -22.81
CA SER A 680 23.42 48.42 -21.53
C SER A 680 23.02 47.60 -20.29
N GLY A 681 22.57 46.36 -20.45
CA GLY A 681 22.13 45.49 -19.36
C GLY A 681 20.75 45.81 -18.80
N GLY A 682 19.96 46.67 -19.47
CA GLY A 682 18.63 47.07 -19.03
C GLY A 682 17.63 45.92 -18.91
N PHE A 683 17.74 44.92 -19.79
CA PHE A 683 16.98 43.67 -19.70
C PHE A 683 17.27 42.91 -18.39
N LEU A 684 18.55 42.66 -18.08
CA LEU A 684 18.95 41.88 -16.92
C LEU A 684 18.60 42.62 -15.61
N SER A 685 18.76 43.95 -15.59
CA SER A 685 18.33 44.80 -14.48
C SER A 685 16.82 44.67 -14.21
N LYS A 686 16.00 44.73 -15.28
CA LYS A 686 14.55 44.58 -15.17
C LYS A 686 14.15 43.17 -14.71
N LEU A 687 14.82 42.14 -15.21
CA LEU A 687 14.59 40.75 -14.80
C LEU A 687 14.86 40.54 -13.30
N VAL A 688 15.99 41.06 -12.80
CA VAL A 688 16.34 40.98 -11.37
C VAL A 688 15.34 41.75 -10.50
N GLN A 689 14.88 42.92 -10.96
CA GLN A 689 13.88 43.70 -10.23
C GLN A 689 12.53 42.97 -10.18
N HIS A 690 12.05 42.44 -11.31
CA HIS A 690 10.81 41.66 -11.36
C HIS A 690 10.88 40.38 -10.53
N THR A 691 12.07 39.77 -10.41
CA THR A 691 12.26 38.56 -9.56
C THR A 691 11.94 38.83 -8.09
N LYS A 692 12.13 40.06 -7.60
CA LYS A 692 11.73 40.44 -6.24
C LYS A 692 10.20 40.42 -6.07
N ASP A 693 9.49 40.92 -7.08
CA ASP A 693 8.02 40.97 -7.09
C ASP A 693 7.41 39.55 -7.28
N LEU A 694 8.12 38.66 -7.98
CA LEU A 694 7.74 37.26 -8.16
C LEU A 694 7.84 36.42 -6.88
N MET A 695 8.62 36.85 -5.89
CA MET A 695 8.85 36.08 -4.66
C MET A 695 7.56 35.89 -3.86
N GLU A 696 6.64 36.86 -3.90
CA GLU A 696 5.35 36.80 -3.19
C GLU A 696 4.21 36.24 -4.05
N THR A 697 4.34 36.33 -5.39
CA THR A 697 3.23 36.06 -6.33
C THR A 697 3.36 34.74 -7.10
N GLU A 698 4.57 34.37 -7.56
CA GLU A 698 4.81 33.16 -8.36
C GLU A 698 6.14 32.48 -7.98
N GLU A 699 6.16 31.79 -6.84
CA GLU A 699 7.36 31.12 -6.30
C GLU A 699 8.05 30.19 -7.32
N LYS A 700 7.28 29.41 -8.07
CA LYS A 700 7.83 28.47 -9.08
C LYS A 700 8.58 29.18 -10.21
N LEU A 701 8.08 30.34 -10.67
CA LEU A 701 8.74 31.11 -11.71
C LEU A 701 10.00 31.78 -11.15
N CYS A 702 9.92 32.32 -9.93
CA CYS A 702 11.06 32.88 -9.22
C CYS A 702 12.22 31.87 -9.09
N ILE A 703 11.94 30.64 -8.65
CA ILE A 703 12.95 29.57 -8.54
C ILE A 703 13.60 29.26 -9.90
N LYS A 704 12.81 29.22 -10.99
CA LYS A 704 13.35 28.98 -12.34
C LYS A 704 14.30 30.11 -12.76
N VAL A 705 13.89 31.37 -12.59
CA VAL A 705 14.72 32.53 -12.93
C VAL A 705 16.02 32.54 -12.13
N LEU A 706 15.95 32.30 -10.81
CA LEU A 706 17.14 32.26 -9.94
C LEU A 706 18.11 31.14 -10.32
N ARG A 707 17.59 29.93 -10.64
CA ARG A 707 18.43 28.82 -11.12
C ARG A 707 19.14 29.17 -12.43
N THR A 708 18.45 29.80 -13.37
CA THR A 708 19.05 30.21 -14.65
C THR A 708 20.09 31.32 -14.45
N LEU A 709 19.84 32.31 -13.59
CA LEU A 709 20.82 33.33 -13.23
C LEU A 709 22.07 32.72 -12.57
N GLN A 710 21.89 31.73 -11.70
CA GLN A 710 23.01 31.00 -11.11
C GLN A 710 23.84 30.27 -12.18
N GLN A 711 23.19 29.64 -13.15
CA GLN A 711 23.86 28.93 -14.25
C GLN A 711 24.67 29.88 -15.14
N MET A 712 24.27 31.15 -15.30
CA MET A 712 25.07 32.17 -16.01
C MET A 712 26.43 32.42 -15.34
N LEU A 713 26.58 32.14 -14.05
CA LEU A 713 27.82 32.34 -13.29
C LEU A 713 28.78 31.13 -13.37
N VAL A 714 28.32 29.99 -13.89
CA VAL A 714 29.07 28.73 -13.93
C VAL A 714 29.77 28.58 -15.29
N LYS A 715 30.95 27.92 -15.31
CA LYS A 715 31.67 27.62 -16.56
C LYS A 715 30.84 26.70 -17.46
N ARG A 716 30.93 26.93 -18.79
CA ARG A 716 30.26 26.11 -19.81
C ARG A 716 30.62 24.63 -19.69
N ASN A 717 29.59 23.79 -19.57
CA ASN A 717 29.74 22.33 -19.56
C ASN A 717 29.73 21.78 -20.99
N LYS A 718 30.31 20.58 -21.18
CA LYS A 718 30.19 19.80 -22.42
C LYS A 718 29.05 18.78 -22.22
N TYR A 719 28.09 18.72 -23.13
CA TYR A 719 26.87 17.90 -22.99
C TYR A 719 26.91 16.58 -23.80
N GLY A 720 28.10 16.11 -24.19
CA GLY A 720 28.31 14.89 -24.98
C GLY A 720 28.20 15.14 -26.50
N GLU A 721 28.25 14.08 -27.31
CA GLU A 721 28.14 14.20 -28.79
C GLU A 721 26.71 14.48 -29.27
N ARG A 722 25.69 14.10 -28.47
CA ARG A 722 24.28 14.33 -28.80
C ARG A 722 23.76 15.68 -28.30
N GLY A 723 24.30 16.20 -27.19
CA GLY A 723 23.89 17.45 -26.54
C GLY A 723 24.54 18.69 -27.13
#